data_AF-A0A949HED5-F1
#
_entry.id   AF-A0A949HED5-F1
#
_cell.length_a   1.000
_cell.length_b   1.000
_cell.length_c   1.000
_cell.angle_alpha   90.00
_cell.angle_beta   90.00
_cell.angle_gamma   90.00
#
_symmetry.space_group_name_H-M   'P 1'
#
loop_
_entity.id
_entity.type
_entity.pdbx_description
1 polymer ?
#
loop_
_entity_poly.entity_id
_entity_poly.type
_entity_poly.pdbx_seq_one_letter_code
_entity_poly.pdbx_strand_id
1 'polypeptide(L)'
;MTRPFPLRAALAWIHRRWPAIAPLLGVALIALTITPQPTRMITTLASELHGLEENAFGRYRWSAPAWRTALLPLWPWRDVVLVQRLSAGPRPGVDDRVMRIERRDRATAPVVFTIAAGVPRRVMTLADWSGWSVELQSSVSQISAPGDPRPLGVLLYGSGAYPLGAINLPGGMAAVLLVVPPALLLVARAWSIGWRGAGAAAMVGAWLALAWYRHDAPAALFAARWWLPLLAGLAVAGWALTRLRGRTPDHAAWLVICAMALVLVPWGYVLVGAGAGLGRHWARFGPLLWGLLAIPPLLYAVALRCRVAPAVAAIAGSAVIAWGLINAGFTIPERPSDFGSYYDAAVRFATGQPVYSAELVRDPFTSGYKYPLAFLFVAQPFAALSFEDATAVWRAINVVLAICAAGLMLWQLPRAERAFAALLAGMLWASFTPFHHSLRLGQVDGMLLVIVVAITVALGTRAQWITAPLVVALGFIKLYPAAFGAWLIGLRQWRAIAVACGCAAGIWLAAVAVFGWSNERDFWQIAVPSFGAVNISLANQSMYLLVRRIIDLPWGLSLDGGTERRIADAITLAALLALAVLFVRLGRLTVARLLRERWLISSLLACSVLLVPRVSWDHYQTLLLVPLLAGVLRIVRRPVDGSSLWLLASLALVSFGAYKNLIVGTMEDPLVLVAASYRAAGLVLLSAWWWREGWQLAGSAAHEDRGSVAAYGAR
;
A
#
# COMPACT_ATOMS: atom_id res chain seq x y z
N MET A 1 -42.76 -4.26 -36.28
CA MET A 1 -42.91 -4.77 -34.90
C MET A 1 -41.86 -5.85 -34.64
N THR A 2 -40.67 -5.45 -34.16
CA THR A 2 -39.60 -6.37 -33.79
C THR A 2 -39.83 -6.83 -32.34
N ARG A 3 -39.99 -8.13 -32.12
CA ARG A 3 -40.11 -8.68 -30.76
C ARG A 3 -38.83 -8.33 -29.99
N PRO A 4 -38.90 -7.72 -28.79
CA PRO A 4 -37.71 -7.40 -28.02
C PRO A 4 -36.96 -8.69 -27.69
N PHE A 5 -35.65 -8.68 -27.92
CA PHE A 5 -34.72 -9.76 -27.57
C PHE A 5 -34.99 -10.22 -26.12
N PRO A 6 -35.08 -11.53 -25.82
CA PRO A 6 -35.52 -12.01 -24.52
C PRO A 6 -34.36 -11.97 -23.52
N LEU A 7 -33.80 -10.78 -23.31
CA LEU A 7 -32.69 -10.52 -22.40
C LEU A 7 -33.02 -11.02 -20.99
N ARG A 8 -34.28 -10.92 -20.55
CA ARG A 8 -34.74 -11.47 -19.27
C ARG A 8 -34.61 -13.00 -19.19
N ALA A 9 -34.92 -13.73 -20.26
CA ALA A 9 -34.82 -15.19 -20.27
C ALA A 9 -33.34 -15.65 -20.28
N ALA A 10 -32.51 -15.00 -21.09
CA ALA A 10 -31.06 -15.24 -21.11
C ALA A 10 -30.42 -14.95 -19.72
N LEU A 11 -30.81 -13.85 -19.08
CA LEU A 11 -30.30 -13.49 -17.74
C LEU A 11 -30.80 -14.44 -16.64
N ALA A 12 -32.04 -14.90 -16.71
CA ALA A 12 -32.57 -15.90 -15.77
C ALA A 12 -31.90 -17.27 -15.94
N TRP A 13 -31.49 -17.61 -17.17
CA TRP A 13 -30.73 -18.81 -17.48
C TRP A 13 -29.30 -18.72 -16.91
N ILE A 14 -28.59 -17.62 -17.16
CA ILE A 14 -27.25 -17.37 -16.60
C ILE A 14 -27.29 -17.40 -15.08
N HIS A 15 -28.27 -16.75 -14.45
CA HIS A 15 -28.39 -16.72 -12.98
C HIS A 15 -28.59 -18.12 -12.37
N ARG A 16 -29.40 -18.98 -13.02
CA ARG A 16 -29.61 -20.36 -12.56
C ARG A 16 -28.38 -21.25 -12.72
N ARG A 17 -27.58 -21.02 -13.77
CA ARG A 17 -26.38 -21.82 -14.09
C ARG A 17 -25.08 -21.25 -13.51
N TRP A 18 -25.11 -20.03 -12.98
CA TRP A 18 -23.94 -19.34 -12.40
C TRP A 18 -23.11 -20.16 -11.40
N PRO A 19 -23.70 -20.99 -10.51
CA PRO A 19 -22.92 -21.83 -9.59
C PRO A 19 -22.04 -22.88 -10.29
N ALA A 20 -22.39 -23.30 -11.51
CA ALA A 20 -21.60 -24.20 -12.34
C ALA A 20 -20.65 -23.44 -13.28
N ILE A 21 -21.07 -22.26 -13.75
CA ILE A 21 -20.31 -21.43 -14.69
C ILE A 21 -19.14 -20.72 -13.99
N ALA A 22 -19.33 -20.17 -12.79
CA ALA A 22 -18.31 -19.36 -12.12
C ALA A 22 -16.99 -20.11 -11.82
N PRO A 23 -17.00 -21.37 -11.33
CA PRO A 23 -15.78 -22.16 -11.17
C PRO A 23 -15.11 -22.48 -12.51
N LEU A 24 -15.90 -22.82 -13.55
CA LEU A 24 -15.39 -23.11 -14.90
C LEU A 24 -14.78 -21.88 -15.57
N LEU A 25 -15.36 -20.70 -15.38
CA LEU A 25 -14.82 -19.44 -15.88
C LEU A 25 -13.54 -19.05 -15.14
N GLY A 26 -13.47 -19.30 -13.82
CA GLY A 26 -12.24 -19.17 -13.05
C GLY A 26 -11.15 -20.11 -13.56
N VAL A 27 -11.46 -21.39 -13.77
CA VAL A 27 -10.52 -22.39 -14.32
C VAL A 27 -10.12 -22.07 -15.76
N ALA A 28 -11.04 -21.59 -16.60
CA ALA A 28 -10.73 -21.20 -17.98
C ALA A 28 -9.85 -19.94 -18.07
N LEU A 29 -10.06 -18.95 -17.19
CA LEU A 29 -9.20 -17.76 -17.07
C LEU A 29 -7.82 -18.11 -16.50
N ILE A 30 -7.77 -19.04 -15.54
CA ILE A 30 -6.52 -19.61 -15.03
C ILE A 30 -5.81 -20.41 -16.14
N ALA A 31 -6.52 -21.23 -16.89
CA ALA A 31 -5.96 -21.97 -18.02
C ALA A 31 -5.44 -21.03 -19.12
N LEU A 32 -6.18 -19.97 -19.46
CA LEU A 32 -5.76 -18.92 -20.41
C LEU A 32 -4.50 -18.16 -19.97
N THR A 33 -4.29 -18.01 -18.65
CA THR A 33 -3.08 -17.37 -18.09
C THR A 33 -1.89 -18.31 -17.97
N ILE A 34 -2.12 -19.64 -17.98
CA ILE A 34 -1.10 -20.70 -17.93
C ILE A 34 -0.75 -21.23 -19.34
N THR A 35 -1.65 -21.14 -20.32
CA THR A 35 -1.39 -21.56 -21.71
C THR A 35 -0.25 -20.71 -22.31
N PRO A 36 0.90 -21.31 -22.70
CA PRO A 36 1.94 -20.58 -23.41
C PRO A 36 1.44 -20.25 -24.82
N GLN A 37 1.42 -18.97 -25.19
CA GLN A 37 1.05 -18.50 -26.54
C GLN A 37 1.79 -17.19 -26.87
N PRO A 38 2.13 -16.88 -28.14
CA PRO A 38 2.47 -17.73 -29.28
C PRO A 38 3.88 -17.40 -29.81
N THR A 39 4.80 -18.35 -29.73
CA THR A 39 6.14 -18.31 -30.37
C THR A 39 6.11 -18.27 -31.91
N ARG A 40 4.92 -18.31 -32.54
CA ARG A 40 4.79 -18.34 -34.01
C ARG A 40 5.20 -17.04 -34.71
N MET A 41 5.16 -15.89 -34.03
CA MET A 41 5.67 -14.64 -34.61
C MET A 41 7.21 -14.62 -34.68
N ILE A 42 7.87 -15.35 -33.77
CA ILE A 42 9.34 -15.51 -33.75
C ILE A 42 9.80 -16.42 -34.89
N THR A 43 9.00 -17.42 -35.29
CA THR A 43 9.36 -18.31 -36.40
C THR A 43 9.31 -17.64 -37.78
N THR A 44 8.44 -16.66 -38.00
CA THR A 44 8.40 -15.92 -39.28
C THR A 44 9.53 -14.89 -39.39
N LEU A 45 10.05 -14.39 -38.27
CA LEU A 45 11.29 -13.59 -38.22
C LEU A 45 12.56 -14.45 -38.35
N ALA A 46 12.47 -15.77 -38.15
CA ALA A 46 13.61 -16.67 -38.14
C ALA A 46 13.97 -17.26 -39.52
N SER A 47 13.13 -17.10 -40.55
CA SER A 47 13.38 -17.62 -41.90
C SER A 47 14.42 -16.83 -42.70
N GLU A 48 14.85 -15.66 -42.22
CA GLU A 48 15.90 -14.82 -42.85
C GLU A 48 17.23 -14.81 -42.08
N LEU A 49 17.38 -15.68 -41.08
CA LEU A 49 18.61 -15.81 -40.30
C LEU A 49 19.59 -16.76 -41.01
N HIS A 50 20.85 -16.35 -41.15
CA HIS A 50 21.93 -17.28 -41.51
C HIS A 50 22.09 -18.37 -40.45
N GLY A 51 22.84 -19.43 -40.78
CA GLY A 51 23.10 -20.57 -39.92
C GLY A 51 23.62 -20.17 -38.52
N LEU A 52 23.40 -21.05 -37.54
CA LEU A 52 23.86 -20.87 -36.16
C LEU A 52 25.39 -20.91 -36.13
N GLU A 53 26.04 -19.82 -35.71
CA GLU A 53 27.49 -19.72 -35.53
C GLU A 53 27.84 -19.78 -34.03
N GLU A 54 29.01 -20.32 -33.68
CA GLU A 54 29.43 -20.55 -32.29
C GLU A 54 30.84 -19.99 -32.08
N ASN A 55 31.01 -19.11 -31.09
CA ASN A 55 32.33 -18.60 -30.69
C ASN A 55 32.46 -18.53 -29.16
N ALA A 56 33.50 -17.86 -28.65
CA ALA A 56 33.80 -17.74 -27.22
C ALA A 56 32.66 -17.13 -26.36
N PHE A 57 31.63 -16.56 -26.97
CA PHE A 57 30.44 -16.00 -26.32
C PHE A 57 29.18 -16.88 -26.43
N GLY A 58 29.28 -18.08 -27.02
CA GLY A 58 28.16 -18.99 -27.25
C GLY A 58 27.59 -18.93 -28.68
N ARG A 59 26.42 -19.55 -28.89
CA ARG A 59 25.75 -19.68 -30.20
C ARG A 59 24.94 -18.43 -30.56
N TYR A 60 25.14 -17.84 -31.73
CA TYR A 60 24.40 -16.67 -32.24
C TYR A 60 24.02 -16.80 -33.73
N ARG A 61 23.11 -15.94 -34.22
CA ARG A 61 22.70 -15.82 -35.63
C ARG A 61 22.65 -14.35 -36.04
N TRP A 62 22.81 -14.07 -37.33
CA TRP A 62 22.79 -12.73 -37.90
C TRP A 62 22.15 -12.70 -39.31
N SER A 63 21.83 -11.50 -39.82
CA SER A 63 21.32 -11.26 -41.20
C SER A 63 22.07 -10.10 -41.89
N ALA A 64 22.23 -10.16 -43.22
CA ALA A 64 22.93 -9.16 -44.06
C ALA A 64 21.99 -8.11 -44.68
N PRO A 65 22.52 -7.09 -45.40
CA PRO A 65 22.92 -5.80 -44.89
C PRO A 65 21.80 -4.75 -45.04
N ALA A 66 20.72 -4.86 -44.27
CA ALA A 66 19.84 -3.72 -44.08
C ALA A 66 19.39 -3.52 -42.63
N TRP A 67 19.35 -4.56 -41.79
CA TRP A 67 18.80 -4.43 -40.45
C TRP A 67 19.66 -5.17 -39.43
N ARG A 68 20.34 -4.42 -38.54
CA ARG A 68 21.15 -4.98 -37.46
C ARG A 68 20.26 -5.37 -36.28
N THR A 69 20.03 -6.66 -36.06
CA THR A 69 19.70 -7.20 -34.74
C THR A 69 20.93 -7.92 -34.20
N ALA A 70 21.52 -7.39 -33.13
CA ALA A 70 22.43 -8.13 -32.28
C ALA A 70 21.63 -8.56 -31.06
N LEU A 71 21.49 -9.86 -30.83
CA LEU A 71 21.05 -10.36 -29.52
C LEU A 71 22.20 -10.14 -28.54
N LEU A 72 22.20 -8.99 -27.88
CA LEU A 72 23.04 -8.80 -26.69
C LEU A 72 22.52 -9.68 -25.56
N PRO A 73 23.42 -10.18 -24.68
CA PRO A 73 23.00 -10.90 -23.50
C PRO A 73 22.06 -10.02 -22.66
N LEU A 74 21.00 -10.65 -22.19
CA LEU A 74 19.83 -10.06 -21.54
C LEU A 74 20.23 -9.12 -20.38
N TRP A 75 19.87 -7.83 -20.49
CA TRP A 75 20.15 -6.82 -19.46
C TRP A 75 18.86 -6.42 -18.75
N PRO A 76 18.60 -6.91 -17.53
CA PRO A 76 17.65 -6.26 -16.64
C PRO A 76 18.38 -5.09 -15.96
N TRP A 77 17.69 -3.99 -15.66
CA TRP A 77 18.09 -2.86 -14.77
C TRP A 77 18.74 -1.59 -15.37
N ARG A 78 18.52 -0.46 -14.67
CA ARG A 78 18.44 0.95 -15.12
C ARG A 78 19.74 1.76 -15.23
N ASP A 79 20.88 1.27 -14.73
CA ASP A 79 22.10 2.08 -14.70
C ASP A 79 23.15 1.60 -15.71
N VAL A 80 22.83 1.76 -16.99
CA VAL A 80 23.83 1.69 -18.06
C VAL A 80 24.57 3.03 -18.07
N VAL A 81 25.84 3.02 -17.67
CA VAL A 81 26.68 4.22 -17.81
C VAL A 81 27.39 4.10 -19.15
N LEU A 82 26.99 4.97 -20.07
CA LEU A 82 27.71 5.16 -21.32
C LEU A 82 29.00 5.92 -21.04
N VAL A 83 30.09 5.18 -20.80
CA VAL A 83 31.42 5.75 -20.58
C VAL A 83 32.13 5.85 -21.93
N GLN A 84 31.99 7.00 -22.59
CA GLN A 84 32.77 7.29 -23.78
C GLN A 84 34.16 7.82 -23.37
N ARG A 85 35.21 7.03 -23.60
CA ARG A 85 36.59 7.54 -23.56
C ARG A 85 36.97 8.00 -24.96
N LEU A 86 37.03 9.32 -25.16
CA LEU A 86 37.61 9.89 -26.37
C LEU A 86 39.11 9.59 -26.36
N SER A 87 39.58 8.72 -27.27
CA SER A 87 41.02 8.58 -27.47
C SER A 87 41.55 9.88 -28.09
N ALA A 88 42.70 10.34 -27.60
CA ALA A 88 43.38 11.52 -28.13
C ALA A 88 43.81 11.28 -29.58
N GLY A 89 42.97 11.69 -30.52
CA GLY A 89 43.24 11.73 -31.97
C GLY A 89 43.45 10.36 -32.65
N PRO A 90 43.28 10.29 -33.98
CA PRO A 90 43.69 9.12 -34.75
C PRO A 90 45.22 8.98 -34.69
N ARG A 91 45.73 7.78 -34.36
CA ARG A 91 47.10 7.38 -34.70
C ARG A 91 47.06 6.70 -36.07
N PRO A 92 48.03 6.95 -36.97
CA PRO A 92 48.10 6.24 -38.25
C PRO A 92 48.09 4.73 -38.01
N GLY A 93 47.13 4.01 -38.61
CA GLY A 93 46.99 2.55 -38.47
C GLY A 93 46.06 2.07 -37.35
N VAL A 94 45.40 2.96 -36.60
CA VAL A 94 44.32 2.58 -35.67
C VAL A 94 43.01 3.14 -36.21
N ASP A 95 42.34 2.33 -37.03
CA ASP A 95 41.00 2.63 -37.52
C ASP A 95 39.98 2.41 -36.42
N ASP A 96 39.10 3.41 -36.30
CA ASP A 96 37.89 3.46 -35.48
C ASP A 96 37.97 3.99 -34.03
N ARG A 97 36.98 4.83 -33.73
CA ARG A 97 36.71 5.34 -32.38
C ARG A 97 35.80 4.36 -31.66
N VAL A 98 36.24 3.93 -30.50
CA VAL A 98 35.58 2.88 -29.73
C VAL A 98 34.59 3.49 -28.74
N MET A 99 33.32 3.08 -28.83
CA MET A 99 32.30 3.42 -27.84
C MET A 99 32.17 2.25 -26.86
N ARG A 100 32.44 2.51 -25.59
CA ARG A 100 32.40 1.51 -24.54
C ARG A 100 31.17 1.74 -23.67
N ILE A 101 30.39 0.68 -23.48
CA ILE A 101 29.21 0.71 -22.63
C ILE A 101 29.54 -0.10 -21.37
N GLU A 102 29.56 0.58 -20.22
CA GLU A 102 29.95 -0.01 -18.94
C GLU A 102 28.80 0.01 -17.93
N ARG A 103 28.78 -0.97 -17.04
CA ARG A 103 27.80 -1.04 -15.95
C ARG A 103 28.41 -0.45 -14.67
N ARG A 104 27.62 0.33 -13.91
CA ARG A 104 28.11 1.08 -12.74
C ARG A 104 28.44 0.23 -11.50
N ASP A 105 27.88 -0.99 -11.38
CA ASP A 105 28.03 -1.87 -10.20
C ASP A 105 28.61 -3.28 -10.52
N ARG A 106 29.94 -3.36 -10.63
CA ARG A 106 30.83 -4.55 -10.57
C ARG A 106 30.89 -5.60 -11.73
N ALA A 107 32.16 -5.96 -12.01
CA ALA A 107 32.77 -7.24 -12.43
C ALA A 107 32.50 -7.90 -13.80
N THR A 108 31.56 -7.45 -14.63
CA THR A 108 31.46 -7.96 -16.02
C THR A 108 32.37 -7.19 -16.97
N ALA A 109 33.03 -7.90 -17.89
CA ALA A 109 33.79 -7.26 -18.95
C ALA A 109 32.87 -6.32 -19.76
N PRO A 110 33.31 -5.08 -20.02
CA PRO A 110 32.47 -4.08 -20.67
C PRO A 110 32.22 -4.44 -22.12
N VAL A 111 31.06 -4.04 -22.63
CA VAL A 111 30.71 -4.28 -24.03
C VAL A 111 31.29 -3.16 -24.87
N VAL A 112 32.14 -3.55 -25.80
CA VAL A 112 32.91 -2.65 -26.65
C VAL A 112 32.29 -2.69 -28.05
N PHE A 113 31.77 -1.56 -28.52
CA PHE A 113 31.34 -1.40 -29.91
C PHE A 113 32.28 -0.44 -30.62
N THR A 114 32.64 -0.80 -31.84
CA THR A 114 33.42 0.06 -32.73
C THR A 114 32.46 0.83 -33.62
N ILE A 115 32.45 2.16 -33.53
CA ILE A 115 31.56 3.02 -34.32
C ILE A 115 32.41 3.95 -35.18
N ALA A 116 32.42 3.70 -36.49
CA ALA A 116 33.00 4.61 -37.47
C ALA A 116 32.28 5.99 -37.43
N ALA A 117 33.05 7.08 -37.46
CA ALA A 117 32.52 8.43 -37.43
C ALA A 117 31.67 8.74 -38.68
N GLY A 118 30.64 9.59 -38.52
CA GLY A 118 29.85 10.10 -39.65
C GLY A 118 28.66 9.24 -40.12
N VAL A 119 28.44 8.05 -39.53
CA VAL A 119 27.30 7.19 -39.88
C VAL A 119 26.34 7.09 -38.69
N PRO A 120 25.10 7.62 -38.77
CA PRO A 120 24.11 7.40 -37.73
C PRO A 120 23.81 5.89 -37.61
N ARG A 121 23.86 5.36 -36.39
CA ARG A 121 23.58 3.94 -36.12
C ARG A 121 22.34 3.82 -35.24
N ARG A 122 21.48 2.86 -35.61
CA ARG A 122 20.35 2.39 -34.83
C ARG A 122 20.73 1.04 -34.23
N VAL A 123 20.63 0.91 -32.91
CA VAL A 123 20.88 -0.36 -32.22
C VAL A 123 19.56 -0.82 -31.61
N MET A 124 19.11 -2.01 -31.99
CA MET A 124 17.92 -2.64 -31.41
C MET A 124 18.34 -3.61 -30.30
N THR A 125 17.81 -3.46 -29.09
CA THR A 125 17.99 -4.44 -28.00
C THR A 125 16.67 -5.09 -27.62
N LEU A 126 16.65 -6.43 -27.51
CA LEU A 126 15.49 -7.19 -27.03
C LEU A 126 15.47 -7.23 -25.50
N ALA A 127 14.40 -6.75 -24.88
CA ALA A 127 14.20 -6.84 -23.44
C ALA A 127 13.40 -8.10 -23.06
N ASP A 128 14.00 -8.95 -22.21
CA ASP A 128 13.56 -10.33 -21.93
C ASP A 128 12.12 -10.47 -21.37
N TRP A 129 11.69 -9.46 -20.61
CA TRP A 129 10.42 -9.49 -19.89
C TRP A 129 9.17 -9.18 -20.72
N SER A 130 9.32 -8.71 -21.96
CA SER A 130 8.19 -8.12 -22.66
C SER A 130 8.18 -8.36 -24.18
N GLY A 131 9.27 -8.86 -24.79
CA GLY A 131 9.35 -9.12 -26.23
C GLY A 131 9.56 -7.86 -27.08
N TRP A 132 10.06 -6.78 -26.49
CA TRP A 132 10.22 -5.47 -27.15
C TRP A 132 11.64 -5.25 -27.59
N SER A 133 11.78 -4.57 -28.72
CA SER A 133 13.03 -3.99 -29.17
C SER A 133 13.07 -2.49 -28.80
N VAL A 134 14.10 -2.07 -28.07
CA VAL A 134 14.40 -0.65 -27.84
C VAL A 134 15.34 -0.20 -28.95
N GLU A 135 14.97 0.83 -29.70
CA GLU A 135 15.84 1.47 -30.69
C GLU A 135 16.64 2.59 -30.01
N LEU A 136 17.94 2.39 -29.88
CA LEU A 136 18.88 3.44 -29.53
C LEU A 136 19.31 4.16 -30.81
N GLN A 137 18.88 5.41 -30.96
CA GLN A 137 19.41 6.30 -32.01
C GLN A 137 20.56 7.12 -31.43
N SER A 138 21.74 6.96 -32.02
CA SER A 138 22.92 7.76 -31.72
C SER A 138 23.31 8.55 -32.96
N SER A 139 23.28 9.89 -32.88
CA SER A 139 23.84 10.76 -33.92
C SER A 139 25.21 11.27 -33.49
N VAL A 140 26.19 11.08 -34.37
CA VAL A 140 27.61 11.26 -34.11
C VAL A 140 28.12 12.23 -35.17
N SER A 141 28.33 13.49 -34.79
CA SER A 141 28.92 14.49 -35.69
C SER A 141 30.43 14.60 -35.44
N GLN A 142 31.18 14.72 -36.53
CA GLN A 142 32.61 14.95 -36.49
C GLN A 142 32.86 16.43 -36.22
N ILE A 143 33.63 16.75 -35.19
CA ILE A 143 34.07 18.12 -34.92
C ILE A 143 35.39 18.34 -35.64
N SER A 144 35.46 19.35 -36.50
CA SER A 144 36.68 19.91 -37.08
C SER A 144 36.80 21.38 -36.69
N ALA A 145 38.02 21.86 -36.45
CA ALA A 145 38.26 23.29 -36.26
C ALA A 145 38.35 23.98 -37.63
N PRO A 146 37.91 25.24 -37.76
CA PRO A 146 38.09 26.01 -38.99
C PRO A 146 39.58 26.08 -39.36
N GLY A 147 39.96 25.54 -40.51
CA GLY A 147 41.35 25.53 -41.00
C GLY A 147 42.20 24.32 -40.58
N ASP A 148 41.69 23.39 -39.76
CA ASP A 148 42.36 22.11 -39.48
C ASP A 148 41.54 20.95 -40.09
N PRO A 149 42.04 20.27 -41.14
CA PRO A 149 41.31 19.18 -41.79
C PRO A 149 41.22 17.91 -40.92
N ARG A 150 41.87 17.87 -39.75
CA ARG A 150 41.88 16.69 -38.88
C ARG A 150 40.61 16.63 -38.02
N PRO A 151 39.94 15.45 -37.93
CA PRO A 151 38.83 15.24 -36.99
C PRO A 151 39.26 15.39 -35.53
N LEU A 152 38.88 16.49 -34.89
CA LEU A 152 39.22 16.77 -33.48
C LEU A 152 38.39 15.97 -32.50
N GLY A 153 37.19 15.52 -32.89
CA GLY A 153 36.23 15.00 -31.93
C GLY A 153 35.03 14.32 -32.58
N VAL A 154 34.33 13.52 -31.78
CA VAL A 154 32.97 13.04 -32.07
C VAL A 154 32.13 13.54 -30.91
N LEU A 155 31.03 14.25 -31.20
CA LEU A 155 30.07 14.64 -30.19
C LEU A 155 28.82 13.74 -30.34
N LEU A 156 28.44 13.04 -29.27
CA LEU A 156 27.12 12.42 -29.20
C LEU A 156 26.12 13.53 -28.88
N TYR A 157 25.37 13.97 -29.90
CA TYR A 157 24.45 15.10 -29.75
C TYR A 157 23.16 14.72 -29.03
N GLY A 158 22.83 13.43 -28.99
CA GLY A 158 21.70 12.89 -28.25
C GLY A 158 21.64 11.37 -28.37
N SER A 159 21.16 10.72 -27.32
CA SER A 159 20.73 9.33 -27.34
C SER A 159 19.25 9.28 -27.02
N GLY A 160 18.43 8.84 -27.97
CA GLY A 160 17.01 8.58 -27.76
C GLY A 160 16.77 7.08 -27.69
N ALA A 161 16.06 6.63 -26.66
CA ALA A 161 15.50 5.28 -26.61
C ALA A 161 14.06 5.37 -27.11
N TYR A 162 13.78 4.77 -28.26
CA TYR A 162 12.43 4.75 -28.83
C TYR A 162 11.87 3.33 -28.77
N PRO A 163 10.65 3.13 -28.26
CA PRO A 163 9.96 1.86 -28.47
C PRO A 163 9.79 1.69 -29.99
N LEU A 164 10.30 0.60 -30.56
CA LEU A 164 10.00 0.26 -31.94
C LEU A 164 8.50 0.14 -32.06
N GLY A 165 7.92 1.03 -32.87
CA GLY A 165 6.54 1.47 -32.79
C GLY A 165 5.64 0.35 -32.32
N ALA A 166 4.91 0.60 -31.23
CA ALA A 166 3.89 -0.32 -30.74
C ALA A 166 3.16 -0.85 -31.96
N ILE A 167 3.25 -2.15 -32.21
CA ILE A 167 2.30 -2.80 -33.11
C ILE A 167 0.99 -2.39 -32.47
N ASN A 168 0.29 -1.46 -33.11
CA ASN A 168 -1.06 -1.05 -32.76
C ASN A 168 -1.88 -2.31 -32.99
N LEU A 169 -1.83 -3.27 -32.07
CA LEU A 169 -2.70 -4.42 -32.06
C LEU A 169 -4.05 -3.85 -31.66
N PRO A 170 -4.96 -3.58 -32.61
CA PRO A 170 -6.26 -3.02 -32.29
C PRO A 170 -7.03 -4.00 -31.39
N GLY A 171 -6.68 -5.29 -31.47
CA GLY A 171 -7.21 -6.36 -30.64
C GLY A 171 -6.85 -6.28 -29.16
N GLY A 172 -5.72 -5.68 -28.78
CA GLY A 172 -5.31 -5.58 -27.37
C GLY A 172 -6.21 -4.61 -26.59
N MET A 173 -6.39 -3.40 -27.11
CA MET A 173 -7.31 -2.42 -26.54
C MET A 173 -8.75 -2.91 -26.58
N ALA A 174 -9.17 -3.50 -27.71
CA ALA A 174 -10.49 -4.10 -27.82
C ALA A 174 -10.69 -5.18 -26.75
N ALA A 175 -9.71 -6.05 -26.49
CA ALA A 175 -9.79 -7.05 -25.44
C ALA A 175 -9.89 -6.43 -24.03
N VAL A 176 -9.08 -5.42 -23.69
CA VAL A 176 -9.18 -4.76 -22.37
C VAL A 176 -10.51 -4.03 -22.19
N LEU A 177 -10.95 -3.26 -23.19
CA LEU A 177 -12.23 -2.55 -23.17
C LEU A 177 -13.45 -3.48 -23.25
N LEU A 178 -13.32 -4.67 -23.86
CA LEU A 178 -14.37 -5.68 -23.91
C LEU A 178 -14.43 -6.52 -22.64
N VAL A 179 -13.35 -6.64 -21.86
CA VAL A 179 -13.32 -7.57 -20.71
C VAL A 179 -13.38 -6.85 -19.36
N VAL A 180 -12.69 -5.72 -19.18
CA VAL A 180 -12.64 -5.02 -17.87
C VAL A 180 -13.99 -4.44 -17.46
N PRO A 181 -14.74 -3.71 -18.31
CA PRO A 181 -16.05 -3.20 -17.93
C PRO A 181 -17.08 -4.31 -17.61
N PRO A 182 -17.19 -5.41 -18.40
CA PRO A 182 -18.04 -6.53 -18.01
C PRO A 182 -17.59 -7.24 -16.73
N ALA A 183 -16.28 -7.36 -16.49
CA ALA A 183 -15.76 -7.90 -15.23
C ALA A 183 -16.16 -7.02 -14.04
N LEU A 184 -16.07 -5.68 -14.18
CA LEU A 184 -16.51 -4.73 -13.15
C LEU A 184 -18.03 -4.75 -12.95
N LEU A 185 -18.81 -4.94 -14.01
CA LEU A 185 -20.26 -5.16 -13.91
C LEU A 185 -20.58 -6.47 -13.16
N LEU A 186 -19.83 -7.54 -13.42
CA LEU A 186 -19.96 -8.81 -12.70
C LEU A 186 -19.60 -8.65 -11.24
N VAL A 187 -18.51 -7.94 -10.91
CA VAL A 187 -18.16 -7.56 -9.53
C VAL A 187 -19.31 -6.76 -8.93
N ALA A 188 -19.72 -5.64 -9.53
CA ALA A 188 -20.78 -4.81 -8.99
C ALA A 188 -22.07 -5.60 -8.73
N ARG A 189 -22.46 -6.47 -9.66
CA ARG A 189 -23.61 -7.36 -9.49
C ARG A 189 -23.41 -8.39 -8.38
N ALA A 190 -22.23 -9.00 -8.29
CA ALA A 190 -21.89 -9.94 -7.23
C ALA A 190 -21.95 -9.30 -5.85
N TRP A 191 -21.66 -8.00 -5.75
CA TRP A 191 -21.77 -7.20 -4.52
C TRP A 191 -23.17 -6.57 -4.33
N SER A 192 -24.16 -6.94 -5.16
CA SER A 192 -25.52 -6.37 -5.14
C SER A 192 -25.55 -4.83 -5.24
N ILE A 193 -24.56 -4.24 -5.91
CA ILE A 193 -24.54 -2.81 -6.20
C ILE A 193 -25.64 -2.54 -7.23
N GLY A 194 -26.49 -1.56 -6.97
CA GLY A 194 -27.55 -1.16 -7.89
C GLY A 194 -26.99 -0.78 -9.27
N TRP A 195 -27.81 -0.90 -10.32
CA TRP A 195 -27.36 -0.71 -11.71
C TRP A 195 -26.66 0.64 -11.96
N ARG A 196 -27.03 1.70 -11.22
CA ARG A 196 -26.36 3.01 -11.28
C ARG A 196 -24.92 2.93 -10.79
N GLY A 197 -24.68 2.25 -9.67
CA GLY A 197 -23.34 2.04 -9.15
C GLY A 197 -22.52 1.07 -10.00
N ALA A 198 -23.17 0.04 -10.56
CA ALA A 198 -22.53 -0.87 -11.51
C ALA A 198 -22.13 -0.16 -12.81
N GLY A 199 -23.00 0.68 -13.35
CA GLY A 199 -22.72 1.52 -14.51
C GLY A 199 -21.61 2.53 -14.25
N ALA A 200 -21.60 3.17 -13.08
CA ALA A 200 -20.52 4.05 -12.66
C ALA A 200 -19.17 3.30 -12.54
N ALA A 201 -19.16 2.12 -11.92
CA ALA A 201 -17.95 1.31 -11.81
C ALA A 201 -17.44 0.85 -13.19
N ALA A 202 -18.35 0.46 -14.08
CA ALA A 202 -18.01 0.07 -15.45
C ALA A 202 -17.50 1.26 -16.28
N MET A 203 -18.10 2.45 -16.11
CA MET A 203 -17.62 3.69 -16.73
C MET A 203 -16.25 4.08 -16.21
N VAL A 204 -16.01 4.04 -14.90
CA VAL A 204 -14.69 4.28 -14.31
C VAL A 204 -13.69 3.26 -14.84
N GLY A 205 -14.05 1.98 -14.91
CA GLY A 205 -13.22 0.94 -15.50
C GLY A 205 -12.89 1.15 -16.98
N ALA A 206 -13.88 1.53 -17.79
CA ALA A 206 -13.70 1.85 -19.20
C ALA A 206 -12.85 3.12 -19.38
N TRP A 207 -13.04 4.12 -18.53
CA TRP A 207 -12.26 5.35 -18.53
C TRP A 207 -10.81 5.09 -18.13
N LEU A 208 -10.58 4.28 -17.09
CA LEU A 208 -9.26 3.83 -16.68
C LEU A 208 -8.58 3.03 -17.78
N ALA A 209 -9.28 2.08 -18.42
CA ALA A 209 -8.76 1.30 -19.54
C ALA A 209 -8.43 2.17 -20.77
N LEU A 210 -9.24 3.19 -21.05
CA LEU A 210 -9.01 4.14 -22.14
C LEU A 210 -7.83 5.08 -21.83
N ALA A 211 -7.76 5.59 -20.60
CA ALA A 211 -6.63 6.38 -20.11
C ALA A 211 -5.33 5.57 -20.18
N TRP A 212 -5.41 4.28 -19.83
CA TRP A 212 -4.28 3.36 -19.92
C TRP A 212 -3.76 3.20 -21.34
N TYR A 213 -4.65 2.91 -22.29
CA TYR A 213 -4.26 2.73 -23.68
C TYR A 213 -3.65 3.99 -24.28
N ARG A 214 -4.19 5.17 -23.94
CA ARG A 214 -3.68 6.45 -24.44
C ARG A 214 -2.29 6.78 -23.92
N HIS A 215 -1.92 6.30 -22.73
CA HIS A 215 -0.61 6.56 -22.14
C HIS A 215 0.42 5.47 -22.47
N ASP A 216 0.03 4.19 -22.38
CA ASP A 216 0.92 3.04 -22.57
C ASP A 216 0.09 1.76 -22.82
N ALA A 217 -0.28 1.52 -24.09
CA ALA A 217 -1.01 0.31 -24.51
C ALA A 217 -0.38 -1.03 -24.05
N PRO A 218 0.95 -1.18 -24.02
CA PRO A 218 1.64 -2.31 -23.39
C PRO A 218 1.35 -2.48 -21.89
N ALA A 219 1.43 -1.40 -21.11
CA ALA A 219 1.10 -1.43 -19.69
C ALA A 219 -0.37 -1.81 -19.46
N ALA A 220 -1.26 -1.39 -20.37
CA ALA A 220 -2.69 -1.72 -20.33
C ALA A 220 -2.95 -3.22 -20.48
N LEU A 221 -2.27 -3.88 -21.42
CA LEU A 221 -2.37 -5.33 -21.61
C LEU A 221 -1.73 -6.10 -20.46
N PHE A 222 -0.56 -5.67 -20.00
CA PHE A 222 0.12 -6.26 -18.86
C PHE A 222 -0.79 -6.24 -17.64
N ALA A 223 -1.39 -5.10 -17.35
CA ALA A 223 -2.23 -5.00 -16.18
C ALA A 223 -3.60 -5.64 -16.35
N ALA A 224 -4.21 -5.64 -17.54
CA ALA A 224 -5.46 -6.37 -17.77
C ALA A 224 -5.31 -7.86 -17.43
N ARG A 225 -4.16 -8.48 -17.75
CA ARG A 225 -3.82 -9.85 -17.36
C ARG A 225 -3.89 -10.07 -15.85
N TRP A 226 -3.61 -9.04 -15.06
CA TRP A 226 -3.54 -9.08 -13.60
C TRP A 226 -4.82 -8.63 -12.91
N TRP A 227 -5.54 -7.68 -13.50
CA TRP A 227 -6.82 -7.20 -13.00
C TRP A 227 -7.90 -8.28 -13.11
N LEU A 228 -7.88 -9.13 -14.14
CA LEU A 228 -8.93 -10.13 -14.32
C LEU A 228 -9.01 -11.17 -13.19
N PRO A 229 -7.91 -11.81 -12.76
CA PRO A 229 -7.93 -12.69 -11.58
C PRO A 229 -8.35 -11.96 -10.30
N LEU A 230 -7.87 -10.71 -10.09
CA LEU A 230 -8.25 -9.91 -8.93
C LEU A 230 -9.75 -9.58 -8.93
N LEU A 231 -10.28 -9.11 -10.07
CA LEU A 231 -11.70 -8.81 -10.26
C LEU A 231 -12.55 -10.09 -10.13
N ALA A 232 -12.07 -11.23 -10.62
CA ALA A 232 -12.74 -12.52 -10.43
C ALA A 232 -12.78 -12.91 -8.94
N GLY A 233 -11.66 -12.78 -8.22
CA GLY A 233 -11.59 -13.01 -6.78
C GLY A 233 -12.54 -12.09 -6.00
N LEU A 234 -12.57 -10.80 -6.33
CA LEU A 234 -13.52 -9.83 -5.77
C LEU A 234 -14.97 -10.20 -6.10
N ALA A 235 -15.26 -10.65 -7.32
CA ALA A 235 -16.60 -11.09 -7.70
C ALA A 235 -17.03 -12.34 -6.92
N VAL A 236 -16.15 -13.33 -6.76
CA VAL A 236 -16.40 -14.52 -5.95
C VAL A 236 -16.65 -14.14 -4.49
N ALA A 237 -15.83 -13.26 -3.91
CA ALA A 237 -16.00 -12.75 -2.55
C ALA A 237 -17.32 -11.97 -2.37
N GLY A 238 -17.69 -11.12 -3.33
CA GLY A 238 -18.97 -10.42 -3.31
C GLY A 238 -20.16 -11.37 -3.38
N TRP A 239 -20.12 -12.32 -4.31
CA TRP A 239 -21.15 -13.33 -4.47
C TRP A 239 -21.31 -14.19 -3.20
N ALA A 240 -20.18 -14.59 -2.64
CA ALA A 240 -20.08 -15.29 -1.36
C ALA A 240 -20.79 -14.53 -0.24
N LEU A 241 -20.46 -13.24 -0.07
CA LEU A 241 -21.00 -12.43 1.01
C LEU A 241 -22.48 -12.06 0.80
N THR A 242 -22.92 -11.89 -0.45
CA THR A 242 -24.35 -11.65 -0.73
C THR A 242 -25.22 -12.86 -0.41
N ARG A 243 -24.68 -14.09 -0.47
CA ARG A 243 -25.37 -15.30 0.02
C ARG A 243 -25.50 -15.36 1.54
N LEU A 244 -24.64 -14.64 2.26
CA LEU A 244 -24.72 -14.51 3.71
C LEU A 244 -25.62 -13.36 4.16
N ARG A 245 -26.03 -12.48 3.24
CA ARG A 245 -26.84 -11.30 3.56
C ARG A 245 -28.14 -11.69 4.26
N GLY A 246 -28.43 -11.02 5.37
CA GLY A 246 -29.60 -11.30 6.22
C GLY A 246 -29.45 -12.54 7.11
N ARG A 247 -28.35 -13.29 7.01
CA ARG A 247 -28.01 -14.35 7.96
C ARG A 247 -27.09 -13.79 9.04
N THR A 248 -27.10 -14.40 10.21
CA THR A 248 -26.13 -14.23 11.28
C THR A 248 -25.18 -15.43 11.24
N PRO A 249 -24.00 -15.33 10.59
CA PRO A 249 -23.04 -16.41 10.58
C PRO A 249 -22.59 -16.71 12.01
N ASP A 250 -22.31 -17.96 12.31
CA ASP A 250 -21.65 -18.33 13.56
C ASP A 250 -20.18 -17.86 13.56
N HIS A 251 -19.52 -18.00 14.71
CA HIS A 251 -18.11 -17.64 14.87
C HIS A 251 -17.19 -18.37 13.87
N ALA A 252 -17.47 -19.64 13.55
CA ALA A 252 -16.67 -20.41 12.62
C ALA A 252 -16.75 -19.83 11.20
N ALA A 253 -17.95 -19.50 10.73
CA ALA A 253 -18.15 -18.86 9.45
C ALA A 253 -17.47 -17.48 9.37
N TRP A 254 -17.56 -16.67 10.44
CA TRP A 254 -16.86 -15.38 10.48
C TRP A 254 -15.34 -15.49 10.43
N LEU A 255 -14.74 -16.49 11.10
CA LEU A 255 -13.30 -16.75 10.99
C LEU A 255 -12.90 -17.05 9.55
N VAL A 256 -13.65 -17.90 8.84
CA VAL A 256 -13.36 -18.21 7.42
C VAL A 256 -13.51 -16.98 6.53
N ILE A 257 -14.55 -16.16 6.74
CA ILE A 257 -14.77 -14.91 5.99
C ILE A 257 -13.60 -13.93 6.20
N CYS A 258 -13.18 -13.74 7.46
CA CYS A 258 -12.07 -12.86 7.78
C CYS A 258 -10.75 -13.43 7.24
N ALA A 259 -10.54 -14.74 7.31
CA ALA A 259 -9.37 -15.40 6.73
C ALA A 259 -9.30 -15.15 5.23
N MET A 260 -10.42 -15.33 4.51
CA MET A 260 -10.53 -15.06 3.08
C MET A 260 -10.22 -13.60 2.75
N ALA A 261 -10.75 -12.65 3.53
CA ALA A 261 -10.46 -11.22 3.35
C ALA A 261 -8.96 -10.92 3.51
N LEU A 262 -8.32 -11.47 4.53
CA LEU A 262 -6.90 -11.28 4.82
C LEU A 262 -5.97 -11.86 3.74
N VAL A 263 -6.38 -12.92 3.06
CA VAL A 263 -5.56 -13.52 1.99
C VAL A 263 -5.83 -12.93 0.61
N LEU A 264 -6.98 -12.28 0.37
CA LEU A 264 -7.42 -11.88 -0.97
C LEU A 264 -6.43 -10.97 -1.71
N VAL A 265 -5.87 -9.98 -1.03
CA VAL A 265 -4.86 -9.08 -1.63
C VAL A 265 -3.51 -9.79 -1.80
N PRO A 266 -2.97 -10.53 -0.81
CA PRO A 266 -1.80 -11.40 -1.03
C PRO A 266 -1.95 -12.33 -2.23
N TRP A 267 -3.14 -12.92 -2.44
CA TRP A 267 -3.45 -13.72 -3.62
C TRP A 267 -3.32 -12.96 -4.91
N GLY A 268 -4.00 -11.82 -5.01
CA GLY A 268 -3.91 -10.95 -6.18
C GLY A 268 -2.46 -10.63 -6.47
N TYR A 269 -1.67 -10.38 -5.43
CA TYR A 269 -0.26 -10.09 -5.54
C TYR A 269 0.62 -11.27 -5.93
N VAL A 270 0.44 -12.48 -5.39
CA VAL A 270 1.19 -13.67 -5.82
C VAL A 270 0.88 -13.96 -7.29
N LEU A 271 -0.40 -13.83 -7.68
CA LEU A 271 -0.84 -13.91 -9.06
C LEU A 271 -0.12 -12.88 -9.92
N VAL A 272 -0.19 -11.58 -9.56
CA VAL A 272 0.47 -10.46 -10.28
C VAL A 272 1.99 -10.62 -10.34
N GLY A 273 2.60 -10.97 -9.21
CA GLY A 273 4.03 -10.92 -9.02
C GLY A 273 4.78 -12.07 -9.67
N ALA A 274 4.15 -13.25 -9.76
CA ALA A 274 4.73 -14.41 -10.43
C ALA A 274 5.09 -14.13 -11.92
N GLY A 275 4.42 -13.19 -12.60
CA GLY A 275 4.79 -12.80 -13.96
C GLY A 275 5.62 -11.53 -14.11
N ALA A 276 5.86 -10.76 -13.02
CA ALA A 276 6.64 -9.52 -13.06
C ALA A 276 8.14 -9.72 -12.69
N GLY A 277 8.65 -10.95 -12.70
CA GLY A 277 10.05 -11.25 -12.37
C GLY A 277 10.35 -11.40 -10.87
N LEU A 278 9.34 -11.40 -9.99
CA LEU A 278 9.50 -11.72 -8.56
C LEU A 278 9.81 -13.21 -8.32
N GLY A 279 9.84 -13.99 -9.40
CA GLY A 279 9.67 -15.44 -9.46
C GLY A 279 10.91 -16.32 -9.27
N ARG A 280 11.98 -15.89 -8.59
CA ARG A 280 13.02 -16.86 -8.16
C ARG A 280 12.96 -17.20 -6.67
N HIS A 281 12.82 -16.20 -5.81
CA HIS A 281 12.69 -16.44 -4.37
C HIS A 281 11.30 -16.95 -4.00
N TRP A 282 10.25 -16.34 -4.55
CA TRP A 282 8.87 -16.73 -4.27
C TRP A 282 8.46 -18.05 -4.94
N ALA A 283 9.03 -18.39 -6.10
CA ALA A 283 8.71 -19.63 -6.80
C ALA A 283 9.09 -20.89 -6.00
N ARG A 284 10.17 -20.84 -5.20
CA ARG A 284 10.56 -21.94 -4.30
C ARG A 284 9.51 -22.20 -3.21
N PHE A 285 8.82 -21.16 -2.79
CA PHE A 285 7.71 -21.27 -1.83
C PHE A 285 6.35 -21.37 -2.53
N GLY A 286 6.30 -21.29 -3.86
CA GLY A 286 5.08 -21.22 -4.66
C GLY A 286 4.04 -22.25 -4.22
N PRO A 287 4.33 -23.57 -4.24
CA PRO A 287 3.36 -24.59 -3.86
C PRO A 287 2.82 -24.44 -2.44
N LEU A 288 3.68 -24.10 -1.47
CA LEU A 288 3.29 -23.85 -0.08
C LEU A 288 2.38 -22.62 0.03
N LEU A 289 2.73 -21.56 -0.68
CA LEU A 289 1.97 -20.31 -0.70
C LEU A 289 0.62 -20.49 -1.40
N TRP A 290 0.60 -21.16 -2.54
CA TRP A 290 -0.63 -21.54 -3.22
C TRP A 290 -1.50 -22.41 -2.33
N GLY A 291 -0.95 -23.37 -1.58
CA GLY A 291 -1.69 -24.15 -0.60
C GLY A 291 -2.30 -23.27 0.50
N LEU A 292 -1.49 -22.50 1.21
CA LEU A 292 -1.92 -21.62 2.31
C LEU A 292 -2.96 -20.58 1.87
N LEU A 293 -2.81 -20.07 0.65
CA LEU A 293 -3.72 -19.11 0.04
C LEU A 293 -5.00 -19.82 -0.49
N ALA A 294 -4.90 -20.98 -1.16
CA ALA A 294 -6.02 -21.80 -1.70
C ALA A 294 -7.00 -22.28 -0.63
N ILE A 295 -6.50 -22.54 0.57
CA ILE A 295 -7.27 -23.16 1.65
C ILE A 295 -8.49 -22.32 2.05
N PRO A 296 -8.41 -21.02 2.43
CA PRO A 296 -9.59 -20.27 2.85
C PRO A 296 -10.71 -20.17 1.80
N PRO A 297 -10.46 -19.89 0.50
CA PRO A 297 -11.51 -19.87 -0.53
C PRO A 297 -12.13 -21.25 -0.80
N LEU A 298 -11.33 -22.32 -0.85
CA LEU A 298 -11.83 -23.69 -1.05
C LEU A 298 -12.69 -24.13 0.14
N LEU A 299 -12.22 -23.86 1.35
CA LEU A 299 -12.93 -24.14 2.59
C LEU A 299 -14.20 -23.31 2.72
N TYR A 300 -14.20 -22.05 2.26
CA TYR A 300 -15.38 -21.22 2.20
C TYR A 300 -16.43 -21.78 1.23
N ALA A 301 -16.01 -22.28 0.06
CA ALA A 301 -16.91 -22.91 -0.90
C ALA A 301 -17.57 -24.19 -0.33
N VAL A 302 -16.83 -24.96 0.48
CA VAL A 302 -17.36 -26.12 1.22
C VAL A 302 -18.30 -25.66 2.35
N ALA A 303 -17.90 -24.64 3.11
CA ALA A 303 -18.66 -24.03 4.20
C ALA A 303 -19.99 -23.40 3.75
N LEU A 304 -20.11 -22.94 2.50
CA LEU A 304 -21.39 -22.46 1.96
C LEU A 304 -22.41 -23.59 1.72
N ARG A 305 -21.96 -24.85 1.68
CA ARG A 305 -22.81 -26.03 1.41
C ARG A 305 -23.06 -26.88 2.66
N CYS A 306 -22.22 -26.78 3.68
CA CYS A 306 -22.28 -27.56 4.91
C CYS A 306 -22.24 -26.64 6.14
N ARG A 307 -22.77 -27.07 7.29
CA ARG A 307 -22.47 -26.37 8.56
C ARG A 307 -20.95 -26.29 8.71
N VAL A 308 -20.41 -25.09 8.92
CA VAL A 308 -18.95 -24.88 8.96
C VAL A 308 -18.41 -25.62 10.17
N ALA A 309 -17.66 -26.69 9.94
CA ALA A 309 -17.02 -27.41 11.03
C ALA A 309 -15.98 -26.48 11.70
N PRO A 310 -15.92 -26.39 13.03
CA PRO A 310 -14.88 -25.62 13.74
C PRO A 310 -13.46 -25.94 13.27
N ALA A 311 -13.21 -27.18 12.84
CA ALA A 311 -11.94 -27.60 12.24
C ALA A 311 -11.59 -26.79 10.97
N VAL A 312 -12.57 -26.52 10.10
CA VAL A 312 -12.38 -25.73 8.87
C VAL A 312 -11.97 -24.29 9.22
N ALA A 313 -12.63 -23.69 10.20
CA ALA A 313 -12.29 -22.34 10.67
C ALA A 313 -10.89 -22.30 11.32
N ALA A 314 -10.54 -23.32 12.12
CA ALA A 314 -9.24 -23.42 12.75
C ALA A 314 -8.11 -23.57 11.71
N ILE A 315 -8.31 -24.38 10.67
CA ILE A 315 -7.35 -24.54 9.57
C ILE A 315 -7.17 -23.23 8.81
N ALA A 316 -8.27 -22.55 8.44
CA ALA A 316 -8.20 -21.27 7.74
C ALA A 316 -7.50 -20.19 8.58
N GLY A 317 -7.82 -20.07 9.87
CA GLY A 317 -7.16 -19.15 10.78
C GLY A 317 -5.68 -19.46 10.98
N SER A 318 -5.33 -20.74 11.15
CA SER A 318 -3.94 -21.18 11.31
C SER A 318 -3.11 -20.91 10.05
N ALA A 319 -3.68 -21.10 8.85
CA ALA A 319 -3.00 -20.80 7.59
C ALA A 319 -2.67 -19.30 7.47
N VAL A 320 -3.60 -18.42 7.87
CA VAL A 320 -3.40 -16.97 7.88
C VAL A 320 -2.35 -16.55 8.91
N ILE A 321 -2.39 -17.15 10.11
CA ILE A 321 -1.38 -16.89 11.15
C ILE A 321 0.01 -17.35 10.68
N ALA A 322 0.12 -18.56 10.14
CA ALA A 322 1.38 -19.10 9.63
C ALA A 322 1.95 -18.23 8.49
N TRP A 323 1.10 -17.83 7.53
CA TRP A 323 1.46 -16.88 6.48
C TRP A 323 2.00 -15.57 7.06
N GLY A 324 1.31 -15.05 8.07
CA GLY A 324 1.70 -13.86 8.78
C GLY A 324 3.08 -13.96 9.45
N LEU A 325 3.30 -15.02 10.21
CA LEU A 325 4.57 -15.29 10.90
C LEU A 325 5.74 -15.47 9.92
N ILE A 326 5.50 -16.12 8.77
CA ILE A 326 6.50 -16.22 7.69
C ILE A 326 6.88 -14.82 7.19
N ASN A 327 5.90 -13.94 6.95
CA ASN A 327 6.17 -12.56 6.54
C ASN A 327 6.94 -11.78 7.61
N ALA A 328 6.58 -11.93 8.89
CA ALA A 328 7.32 -11.32 9.99
C ALA A 328 8.78 -11.80 10.04
N GLY A 329 9.01 -13.09 9.76
CA GLY A 329 10.36 -13.67 9.66
C GLY A 329 11.22 -13.04 8.57
N PHE A 330 10.62 -12.57 7.47
CA PHE A 330 11.34 -11.83 6.43
C PHE A 330 11.61 -10.36 6.80
N THR A 331 10.82 -9.76 7.69
CA THR A 331 10.98 -8.34 8.05
C THR A 331 11.93 -8.10 9.22
N ILE A 332 12.08 -9.06 10.14
CA ILE A 332 12.91 -8.91 11.34
C ILE A 332 14.43 -8.78 11.04
N PRO A 333 15.03 -9.47 10.04
CA PRO A 333 16.47 -9.38 9.82
C PRO A 333 16.99 -8.02 9.32
N GLU A 334 16.12 -7.15 8.80
CA GLU A 334 16.53 -5.84 8.30
C GLU A 334 16.96 -4.90 9.44
N ARG A 335 17.95 -4.03 9.18
CA ARG A 335 18.40 -3.01 10.12
C ARG A 335 17.29 -1.95 10.29
N PRO A 336 16.84 -1.63 11.52
CA PRO A 336 15.73 -0.69 11.72
C PRO A 336 16.19 0.76 11.52
N SER A 337 15.89 1.34 10.36
CA SER A 337 16.32 2.70 10.02
C SER A 337 15.84 3.75 11.02
N ASP A 338 14.60 3.62 11.51
CA ASP A 338 13.95 4.67 12.29
C ASP A 338 14.27 4.54 13.78
N PHE A 339 14.42 3.31 14.30
CA PHE A 339 15.04 3.12 15.62
C PHE A 339 16.49 3.60 15.64
N GLY A 340 17.21 3.45 14.52
CA GLY A 340 18.52 4.06 14.30
C GLY A 340 18.57 5.52 14.70
N SER A 341 17.55 6.29 14.31
CA SER A 341 17.43 7.72 14.67
C SER A 341 17.25 7.95 16.18
N TYR A 342 16.55 7.06 16.89
CA TYR A 342 16.30 7.22 18.34
C TYR A 342 17.56 6.86 19.13
N TYR A 343 18.20 5.77 18.74
CA TYR A 343 19.45 5.31 19.32
C TYR A 343 20.57 6.33 19.09
N ASP A 344 20.73 6.83 17.86
CA ASP A 344 21.73 7.85 17.54
C ASP A 344 21.52 9.13 18.35
N ALA A 345 20.29 9.63 18.46
CA ALA A 345 19.98 10.78 19.32
C ALA A 345 20.37 10.56 20.79
N ALA A 346 20.08 9.36 21.32
CA ALA A 346 20.44 9.00 22.69
C ALA A 346 21.96 8.91 22.92
N VAL A 347 22.70 8.33 21.96
CA VAL A 347 24.16 8.25 21.99
C VAL A 347 24.79 9.64 21.83
N ARG A 348 24.27 10.47 20.94
CA ARG A 348 24.73 11.85 20.73
C ARG A 348 24.54 12.68 21.99
N PHE A 349 23.37 12.59 22.64
CA PHE A 349 23.16 13.23 23.94
C PHE A 349 24.14 12.71 25.00
N ALA A 350 24.32 11.39 25.10
CA ALA A 350 25.27 10.78 26.06
C ALA A 350 26.74 11.19 25.82
N THR A 351 27.09 11.57 24.59
CA THR A 351 28.44 12.00 24.20
C THR A 351 28.58 13.52 24.10
N GLY A 352 27.60 14.29 24.59
CA GLY A 352 27.63 15.76 24.62
C GLY A 352 27.44 16.41 23.25
N GLN A 353 26.96 15.67 22.25
CA GLN A 353 26.62 16.19 20.93
C GLN A 353 25.17 16.69 20.87
N PRO A 354 24.83 17.62 19.95
CA PRO A 354 23.45 18.06 19.75
C PRO A 354 22.51 16.90 19.39
N VAL A 355 21.27 16.91 19.86
CA VAL A 355 20.30 15.83 19.56
C VAL A 355 19.82 15.90 18.11
N TYR A 356 19.48 17.10 17.64
CA TYR A 356 19.00 17.33 16.28
C TYR A 356 20.17 17.67 15.34
N SER A 357 20.16 17.15 14.11
CA SER A 357 21.22 17.39 13.12
C SER A 357 20.83 18.49 12.13
N ALA A 358 21.81 19.25 11.65
CA ALA A 358 21.60 20.25 10.60
C ALA A 358 21.18 19.62 9.26
N GLU A 359 21.45 18.33 9.05
CA GLU A 359 21.01 17.59 7.86
C GLU A 359 19.49 17.55 7.74
N LEU A 360 18.77 17.57 8.86
CA LEU A 360 17.31 17.58 8.86
C LEU A 360 16.73 18.84 8.19
N VAL A 361 17.44 19.96 8.26
CA VAL A 361 17.09 21.22 7.56
C VAL A 361 17.25 21.04 6.04
N ARG A 362 18.26 20.28 5.61
CA ARG A 362 18.61 20.10 4.19
C ARG A 362 17.73 19.06 3.50
N ASP A 363 17.44 17.97 4.20
CA ASP A 363 16.58 16.91 3.71
C ASP A 363 15.64 16.40 4.83
N PRO A 364 14.36 16.81 4.78
CA PRO A 364 13.31 16.34 5.68
C PRO A 364 13.08 14.83 5.66
N PHE A 365 13.61 14.09 4.67
CA PHE A 365 13.48 12.63 4.55
C PHE A 365 14.72 11.86 5.04
N THR A 366 15.75 12.55 5.53
CA THR A 366 16.88 11.92 6.23
C THR A 366 16.42 11.09 7.44
N SER A 367 17.22 10.11 7.83
CA SER A 367 17.02 9.27 9.03
C SER A 367 17.42 9.98 10.34
N GLY A 368 17.21 11.29 10.44
CA GLY A 368 17.48 12.06 11.66
C GLY A 368 16.39 11.89 12.72
N TYR A 369 16.72 12.21 13.98
CA TYR A 369 15.73 12.25 15.07
C TYR A 369 14.75 13.41 14.87
N LYS A 370 13.45 13.09 14.84
CA LYS A 370 12.37 14.05 14.59
C LYS A 370 11.29 14.00 15.68
N TYR A 371 11.60 13.51 16.86
CA TYR A 371 10.61 13.31 17.91
C TYR A 371 10.68 14.44 18.94
N PRO A 372 9.60 14.71 19.71
CA PRO A 372 9.66 15.64 20.83
C PRO A 372 10.81 15.30 21.77
N LEU A 373 11.44 16.31 22.38
CA LEU A 373 12.61 16.10 23.23
C LEU A 373 12.32 15.16 24.40
N ALA A 374 11.11 15.24 24.97
CA ALA A 374 10.68 14.34 26.05
C ALA A 374 10.67 12.85 25.67
N PHE A 375 10.53 12.50 24.38
CA PHE A 375 10.63 11.10 23.95
C PHE A 375 12.04 10.52 24.17
N LEU A 376 13.06 11.38 24.29
CA LEU A 376 14.42 10.96 24.58
C LEU A 376 14.53 10.28 25.95
N PHE A 377 13.63 10.53 26.91
CA PHE A 377 13.55 9.74 28.15
C PHE A 377 13.34 8.24 27.91
N VAL A 378 12.62 7.88 26.85
CA VAL A 378 12.36 6.49 26.46
C VAL A 378 13.56 5.90 25.71
N ALA A 379 14.20 6.70 24.85
CA ALA A 379 15.32 6.24 24.03
C ALA A 379 16.66 6.21 24.79
N GLN A 380 16.85 7.08 25.80
CA GLN A 380 18.13 7.25 26.49
C GLN A 380 18.70 5.97 27.13
N PRO A 381 17.90 5.11 27.79
CA PRO A 381 18.42 3.87 28.37
C PRO A 381 19.07 2.93 27.33
N PHE A 382 18.69 3.03 26.05
CA PHE A 382 19.23 2.18 25.00
C PHE A 382 20.64 2.59 24.56
N ALA A 383 21.11 3.80 24.86
CA ALA A 383 22.48 4.23 24.55
C ALA A 383 23.55 3.45 25.34
N ALA A 384 23.17 2.73 26.40
CA ALA A 384 24.06 1.86 27.16
C ALA A 384 24.25 0.45 26.55
N LEU A 385 23.48 0.12 25.50
CA LEU A 385 23.52 -1.17 24.83
C LEU A 385 24.22 -1.05 23.48
N SER A 386 24.65 -2.18 22.89
CA SER A 386 25.00 -2.21 21.47
C SER A 386 23.75 -1.88 20.62
N PHE A 387 23.95 -1.43 19.39
CA PHE A 387 22.82 -1.10 18.51
C PHE A 387 21.95 -2.34 18.21
N GLU A 388 22.58 -3.50 18.07
CA GLU A 388 21.94 -4.80 17.85
C GLU A 388 21.09 -5.23 19.05
N ASP A 389 21.65 -5.16 20.27
CA ASP A 389 20.93 -5.51 21.49
C ASP A 389 19.78 -4.53 21.75
N ALA A 390 20.04 -3.23 21.57
CA ALA A 390 19.04 -2.18 21.69
C ALA A 390 17.87 -2.43 20.71
N THR A 391 18.19 -2.79 19.47
CA THR A 391 17.19 -3.15 18.44
C THR A 391 16.34 -4.35 18.85
N ALA A 392 16.98 -5.41 19.36
CA ALA A 392 16.27 -6.61 19.80
C ALA A 392 15.30 -6.31 20.94
N VAL A 393 15.78 -5.59 21.97
CA VAL A 393 14.97 -5.18 23.12
C VAL A 393 13.83 -4.26 22.67
N TRP A 394 14.10 -3.28 21.81
CA TRP A 394 13.09 -2.35 21.30
C TRP A 394 11.95 -3.04 20.54
N ARG A 395 12.29 -3.99 19.66
CA ARG A 395 11.30 -4.80 18.94
C ARG A 395 10.51 -5.70 19.88
N ALA A 396 11.16 -6.33 20.84
CA ALA A 396 10.49 -7.15 21.85
C ALA A 396 9.48 -6.33 22.66
N ILE A 397 9.85 -5.12 23.08
CA ILE A 397 8.94 -4.19 23.76
C ILE A 397 7.73 -3.88 22.88
N ASN A 398 7.92 -3.52 21.61
CA ASN A 398 6.80 -3.22 20.71
C ASN A 398 5.85 -4.42 20.50
N VAL A 399 6.38 -5.65 20.40
CA VAL A 399 5.56 -6.87 20.33
C VAL A 399 4.79 -7.10 21.61
N VAL A 400 5.43 -6.97 22.77
CA VAL A 400 4.76 -7.13 24.08
C VAL A 400 3.67 -6.07 24.27
N LEU A 401 3.94 -4.80 23.94
CA LEU A 401 2.95 -3.73 24.04
C LEU A 401 1.79 -3.93 23.07
N ALA A 402 2.05 -4.42 21.86
CA ALA A 402 0.98 -4.84 20.96
C ALA A 402 0.14 -5.93 21.63
N ILE A 403 0.74 -7.03 22.13
CA ILE A 403 0.07 -8.11 22.88
C ILE A 403 -0.79 -7.58 24.02
N CYS A 404 -0.27 -6.66 24.83
CA CYS A 404 -1.02 -5.98 25.88
C CYS A 404 -2.23 -5.22 25.33
N ALA A 405 -2.10 -4.54 24.19
CA ALA A 405 -3.22 -3.85 23.55
C ALA A 405 -4.36 -4.83 23.17
N ALA A 406 -4.09 -5.97 22.50
CA ALA A 406 -5.17 -6.94 22.28
C ALA A 406 -5.68 -7.52 23.58
N GLY A 407 -4.80 -7.89 24.52
CA GLY A 407 -5.20 -8.43 25.82
C GLY A 407 -6.20 -7.53 26.53
N LEU A 408 -5.93 -6.21 26.55
CA LEU A 408 -6.83 -5.20 27.11
C LEU A 408 -8.15 -5.12 26.35
N MET A 409 -8.14 -5.12 25.01
CA MET A 409 -9.36 -5.14 24.20
C MET A 409 -10.21 -6.39 24.48
N LEU A 410 -9.58 -7.58 24.49
CA LEU A 410 -10.23 -8.86 24.72
C LEU A 410 -10.78 -9.00 26.14
N TRP A 411 -10.11 -8.41 27.13
CA TRP A 411 -10.58 -8.41 28.50
C TRP A 411 -11.93 -7.68 28.68
N GLN A 412 -12.19 -6.68 27.83
CA GLN A 412 -13.47 -5.97 27.83
C GLN A 412 -14.63 -6.79 27.24
N LEU A 413 -14.35 -7.94 26.63
CA LEU A 413 -15.37 -8.80 26.04
C LEU A 413 -15.92 -9.83 27.04
N PRO A 414 -17.19 -10.26 26.87
CA PRO A 414 -17.74 -11.40 27.59
C PRO A 414 -16.86 -12.65 27.42
N ARG A 415 -16.70 -13.46 28.47
CA ARG A 415 -15.82 -14.66 28.44
C ARG A 415 -16.10 -15.58 27.25
N ALA A 416 -17.37 -15.78 26.90
CA ALA A 416 -17.80 -16.62 25.78
C ALA A 416 -17.29 -16.15 24.40
N GLU A 417 -16.97 -14.87 24.24
CA GLU A 417 -16.51 -14.29 22.98
C GLU A 417 -14.98 -14.20 22.90
N ARG A 418 -14.27 -14.31 24.03
CA ARG A 418 -12.82 -14.04 24.10
C ARG A 418 -12.00 -14.97 23.23
N ALA A 419 -12.32 -16.27 23.18
CA ALA A 419 -11.56 -17.23 22.38
C ALA A 419 -11.66 -16.93 20.87
N PHE A 420 -12.88 -16.67 20.39
CA PHE A 420 -13.11 -16.26 19.00
C PHE A 420 -12.39 -14.94 18.68
N ALA A 421 -12.54 -13.94 19.56
CA ALA A 421 -11.91 -12.64 19.39
C ALA A 421 -10.38 -12.72 19.44
N ALA A 422 -9.81 -13.60 20.26
CA ALA A 422 -8.37 -13.83 20.35
C ALA A 422 -7.82 -14.46 19.07
N LEU A 423 -8.51 -15.47 18.51
CA LEU A 423 -8.14 -16.06 17.22
C LEU A 423 -8.18 -15.03 16.10
N LEU A 424 -9.24 -14.22 16.05
CA LEU A 424 -9.36 -13.14 15.08
C LEU A 424 -8.25 -12.11 15.24
N ALA A 425 -7.97 -11.65 16.47
CA ALA A 425 -6.88 -10.72 16.75
C ALA A 425 -5.52 -11.30 16.33
N GLY A 426 -5.29 -12.59 16.60
CA GLY A 426 -4.09 -13.31 16.17
C GLY A 426 -3.95 -13.35 14.64
N MET A 427 -5.02 -13.67 13.91
CA MET A 427 -5.04 -13.64 12.44
C MET A 427 -4.76 -12.24 11.90
N LEU A 428 -5.43 -11.23 12.45
CA LEU A 428 -5.24 -9.84 12.06
C LEU A 428 -3.78 -9.46 12.24
N TRP A 429 -3.24 -9.59 13.45
CA TRP A 429 -1.88 -9.18 13.78
C TRP A 429 -0.82 -9.90 13.00
N ALA A 430 -0.91 -11.23 12.92
CA ALA A 430 0.04 -12.01 12.16
C ALA A 430 0.04 -11.56 10.70
N SER A 431 -1.11 -11.19 10.12
CA SER A 431 -1.16 -10.74 8.72
C SER A 431 -1.07 -9.22 8.55
N PHE A 432 -0.91 -8.43 9.61
CA PHE A 432 -1.02 -6.97 9.53
C PHE A 432 0.31 -6.34 9.15
N THR A 433 0.51 -6.15 7.84
CA THR A 433 1.75 -5.63 7.30
C THR A 433 2.15 -4.24 7.85
N PRO A 434 1.23 -3.29 8.13
CA PRO A 434 1.61 -2.06 8.83
C PRO A 434 2.37 -2.29 10.13
N PHE A 435 1.96 -3.28 10.93
CA PHE A 435 2.63 -3.62 12.18
C PHE A 435 3.99 -4.28 11.93
N HIS A 436 4.09 -5.19 10.97
CA HIS A 436 5.39 -5.77 10.58
C HIS A 436 6.36 -4.71 10.08
N HIS A 437 5.87 -3.75 9.30
CA HIS A 437 6.67 -2.64 8.82
C HIS A 437 7.11 -1.73 9.96
N SER A 438 6.24 -1.49 10.95
CA SER A 438 6.59 -0.81 12.19
C SER A 438 7.74 -1.52 12.92
N LEU A 439 7.67 -2.84 13.09
CA LEU A 439 8.74 -3.64 13.70
C LEU A 439 10.04 -3.63 12.89
N ARG A 440 9.94 -3.71 11.56
CA ARG A 440 11.06 -3.65 10.63
C ARG A 440 11.85 -2.37 10.81
N LEU A 441 11.15 -1.23 10.76
CA LEU A 441 11.72 0.10 10.91
C LEU A 441 12.11 0.43 12.36
N GLY A 442 11.60 -0.33 13.33
CA GLY A 442 11.78 -0.05 14.75
C GLY A 442 10.99 1.18 15.21
N GLN A 443 9.77 1.32 14.74
CA GLN A 443 8.89 2.44 15.04
C GLN A 443 8.22 2.31 16.42
N VAL A 444 7.62 3.41 16.90
CA VAL A 444 6.94 3.54 18.20
C VAL A 444 5.46 3.11 18.17
N ASP A 445 4.97 2.59 17.03
CA ASP A 445 3.52 2.48 16.83
C ASP A 445 2.87 1.42 17.75
N GLY A 446 3.64 0.44 18.25
CA GLY A 446 3.18 -0.49 19.29
C GLY A 446 2.90 0.20 20.63
N MET A 447 3.72 1.20 21.01
CA MET A 447 3.49 2.04 22.18
C MET A 447 2.23 2.90 22.00
N LEU A 448 2.08 3.52 20.83
CA LEU A 448 0.90 4.33 20.51
C LEU A 448 -0.38 3.49 20.56
N LEU A 449 -0.33 2.27 20.00
CA LEU A 449 -1.46 1.34 19.99
C LEU A 449 -1.95 1.00 21.40
N VAL A 450 -1.05 0.61 22.30
CA VAL A 450 -1.45 0.25 23.67
C VAL A 450 -1.95 1.45 24.45
N ILE A 451 -1.38 2.64 24.26
CA ILE A 451 -1.85 3.87 24.93
C ILE A 451 -3.25 4.25 24.44
N VAL A 452 -3.51 4.20 23.12
CA VAL A 452 -4.86 4.43 22.58
C VAL A 452 -5.87 3.46 23.18
N VAL A 453 -5.55 2.16 23.21
CA VAL A 453 -6.41 1.14 23.84
C VAL A 453 -6.60 1.41 25.33
N ALA A 454 -5.55 1.79 26.05
CA ALA A 454 -5.61 2.09 27.47
C ALA A 454 -6.49 3.31 27.76
N ILE A 455 -6.42 4.37 26.94
CA ILE A 455 -7.32 5.53 27.03
C ILE A 455 -8.77 5.08 26.83
N THR A 456 -9.04 4.29 25.78
CA THR A 456 -10.39 3.77 25.50
C THR A 456 -10.92 2.95 26.68
N VAL A 457 -10.10 2.07 27.25
CA VAL A 457 -10.49 1.25 28.41
C VAL A 457 -10.71 2.12 29.64
N ALA A 458 -9.76 2.99 29.98
CA ALA A 458 -9.81 3.83 31.18
C ALA A 458 -11.05 4.73 31.21
N LEU A 459 -11.45 5.29 30.05
CA LEU A 459 -12.68 6.06 29.91
C LEU A 459 -13.94 5.29 30.34
N GLY A 460 -13.94 3.97 30.15
CA GLY A 460 -15.04 3.09 30.53
C GLY A 460 -15.02 2.59 31.97
N THR A 461 -14.07 3.04 32.81
CA THR A 461 -13.86 2.51 34.17
C THR A 461 -13.82 3.64 35.20
N ARG A 462 -13.60 3.31 36.49
CA ARG A 462 -13.34 4.32 37.54
C ARG A 462 -11.95 4.98 37.41
N ALA A 463 -11.08 4.46 36.55
CA ALA A 463 -9.71 4.95 36.34
C ALA A 463 -9.63 6.06 35.27
N GLN A 464 -10.73 6.81 35.05
CA GLN A 464 -10.78 7.90 34.06
C GLN A 464 -9.69 8.96 34.25
N TRP A 465 -9.20 9.16 35.47
CA TRP A 465 -8.15 10.13 35.76
C TRP A 465 -6.82 9.81 35.05
N ILE A 466 -6.54 8.54 34.70
CA ILE A 466 -5.33 8.13 33.98
C ILE A 466 -5.40 8.52 32.49
N THR A 467 -6.57 8.88 31.97
CA THR A 467 -6.72 9.27 30.55
C THR A 467 -5.92 10.52 30.22
N ALA A 468 -5.84 11.48 31.13
CA ALA A 468 -5.08 12.72 30.98
C ALA A 468 -3.57 12.46 30.77
N PRO A 469 -2.85 11.78 31.68
CA PRO A 469 -1.43 11.48 31.48
C PRO A 469 -1.18 10.58 30.25
N LEU A 470 -2.10 9.67 29.90
CA LEU A 470 -1.97 8.85 28.69
C LEU A 470 -2.09 9.68 27.40
N VAL A 471 -3.00 10.66 27.34
CA VAL A 471 -3.10 11.60 26.21
C VAL A 471 -1.84 12.43 26.07
N VAL A 472 -1.25 12.86 27.19
CA VAL A 472 0.02 13.58 27.22
C VAL A 472 1.16 12.69 26.70
N ALA A 473 1.22 11.43 27.14
CA ALA A 473 2.19 10.45 26.64
C ALA A 473 2.08 10.24 25.13
N LEU A 474 0.86 10.21 24.55
CA LEU A 474 0.69 10.17 23.10
C LEU A 474 1.39 11.35 22.43
N GLY A 475 1.13 12.57 22.88
CA GLY A 475 1.70 13.79 22.29
C GLY A 475 3.22 13.86 22.34
N PHE A 476 3.83 13.34 23.42
CA PHE A 476 5.28 13.27 23.53
C PHE A 476 5.91 12.17 22.68
N ILE A 477 5.22 11.05 22.45
CA ILE A 477 5.71 10.00 21.55
C ILE A 477 5.52 10.43 20.10
N LYS A 478 4.34 10.90 19.70
CA LYS A 478 4.08 11.51 18.39
C LYS A 478 3.00 12.57 18.50
N LEU A 479 3.10 13.66 17.74
CA LEU A 479 2.12 14.74 17.83
C LEU A 479 0.73 14.34 17.32
N TYR A 480 0.62 13.55 16.24
CA TYR A 480 -0.68 13.34 15.58
C TYR A 480 -1.72 12.57 16.43
N PRO A 481 -1.38 11.55 17.24
CA PRO A 481 -2.35 10.90 18.13
C PRO A 481 -2.77 11.79 19.31
N ALA A 482 -2.13 12.93 19.57
CA ALA A 482 -2.59 13.87 20.60
C ALA A 482 -4.01 14.40 20.32
N ALA A 483 -4.50 14.27 19.07
CA ALA A 483 -5.89 14.53 18.71
C ALA A 483 -6.90 13.69 19.52
N PHE A 484 -6.49 12.57 20.13
CA PHE A 484 -7.33 11.85 21.09
C PHE A 484 -7.69 12.70 22.32
N GLY A 485 -6.92 13.75 22.64
CA GLY A 485 -7.28 14.75 23.63
C GLY A 485 -8.57 15.52 23.30
N ALA A 486 -8.94 15.63 22.02
CA ALA A 486 -10.22 16.20 21.60
C ALA A 486 -11.42 15.41 22.17
N TRP A 487 -11.22 14.12 22.49
CA TRP A 487 -12.25 13.33 23.15
C TRP A 487 -12.54 13.83 24.57
N LEU A 488 -11.53 14.24 25.33
CA LEU A 488 -11.72 14.82 26.67
C LEU A 488 -12.49 16.14 26.60
N ILE A 489 -12.23 16.94 25.57
CA ILE A 489 -12.99 18.17 25.27
C ILE A 489 -14.45 17.82 24.95
N GLY A 490 -14.68 16.83 24.08
CA GLY A 490 -16.02 16.35 23.75
C GLY A 490 -16.79 15.81 24.96
N LEU A 491 -16.10 15.16 25.90
CA LEU A 491 -16.67 14.70 27.17
C LEU A 491 -16.77 15.82 28.22
N ARG A 492 -16.33 17.04 27.91
CA ARG A 492 -16.30 18.22 28.81
C ARG A 492 -15.55 17.95 30.12
N GLN A 493 -14.52 17.12 30.07
CA GLN A 493 -13.72 16.77 31.24
C GLN A 493 -12.62 17.81 31.50
N TRP A 494 -13.02 19.05 31.80
CA TRP A 494 -12.11 20.18 32.01
C TRP A 494 -11.03 19.93 33.07
N ARG A 495 -11.38 19.18 34.12
CA ARG A 495 -10.41 18.74 35.13
C ARG A 495 -9.33 17.83 34.54
N ALA A 496 -9.72 16.86 33.70
CA ALA A 496 -8.76 15.98 33.03
C ALA A 496 -7.89 16.77 32.03
N ILE A 497 -8.46 17.77 31.35
CA ILE A 497 -7.71 18.68 30.47
C ILE A 497 -6.69 19.49 31.28
N ALA A 498 -7.08 20.08 32.41
CA ALA A 498 -6.16 20.80 33.28
C ALA A 498 -5.03 19.91 33.80
N VAL A 499 -5.34 18.66 34.20
CA VAL A 499 -4.34 17.66 34.59
C VAL A 499 -3.42 17.33 33.41
N ALA A 500 -3.96 17.15 32.20
CA ALA A 500 -3.16 16.90 31.01
C ALA A 500 -2.21 18.07 30.71
N CYS A 501 -2.70 19.31 30.81
CA CYS A 501 -1.85 20.50 30.66
C CYS A 501 -0.75 20.56 31.72
N GLY A 502 -1.07 20.27 32.98
CA GLY A 502 -0.09 20.21 34.08
C GLY A 502 0.97 19.12 33.88
N CYS A 503 0.55 17.91 33.50
CA CYS A 503 1.46 16.80 33.17
C CYS A 503 2.34 17.14 31.96
N ALA A 504 1.77 17.75 30.91
CA ALA A 504 2.53 18.16 29.73
C ALA A 504 3.58 19.20 30.10
N ALA A 505 3.21 20.25 30.85
CA ALA A 505 4.14 21.26 31.33
C ALA A 505 5.25 20.64 32.21
N GLY A 506 4.90 19.74 33.13
CA GLY A 506 5.86 19.06 34.01
C GLY A 506 6.86 18.19 33.24
N ILE A 507 6.40 17.35 32.31
CA ILE A 507 7.28 16.51 31.48
C ILE A 507 8.14 17.36 30.56
N TRP A 508 7.57 18.42 29.99
CA TRP A 508 8.32 19.36 29.15
C TRP A 508 9.42 20.08 29.93
N LEU A 509 9.12 20.62 31.12
CA LEU A 509 10.10 21.23 32.00
C LEU A 509 11.20 20.23 32.40
N ALA A 510 10.83 19.00 32.71
CA ALA A 510 11.80 17.94 33.00
C ALA A 510 12.69 17.64 31.78
N ALA A 511 12.12 17.57 30.59
CA ALA A 511 12.89 17.35 29.36
C ALA A 511 13.85 18.50 29.09
N VAL A 512 13.43 19.76 29.26
CA VAL A 512 14.29 20.95 29.11
C VAL A 512 15.40 20.95 30.16
N ALA A 513 15.09 20.59 31.41
CA ALA A 513 16.07 20.55 32.50
C ALA A 513 17.13 19.47 32.29
N VAL A 514 16.74 18.29 31.78
CA VAL A 514 17.65 17.15 31.58
C VAL A 514 18.40 17.26 30.25
N PHE A 515 17.71 17.58 29.16
CA PHE A 515 18.26 17.54 27.81
C PHE A 515 18.66 18.92 27.26
N GLY A 516 18.36 20.00 27.98
CA GLY A 516 18.78 21.36 27.65
C GLY A 516 17.81 22.12 26.72
N TRP A 517 17.69 23.42 26.97
CA TRP A 517 16.85 24.34 26.19
C TRP A 517 17.23 24.44 24.71
N SER A 518 18.53 24.32 24.38
CA SER A 518 19.01 24.38 23.00
C SER A 518 18.37 23.28 22.13
N ASN A 519 18.32 22.04 22.64
CA ASN A 519 17.69 20.92 21.94
C ASN A 519 16.17 21.13 21.78
N GLU A 520 15.49 21.70 22.79
CA GLU A 520 14.06 21.99 22.70
C GLU A 520 13.79 23.07 21.64
N ARG A 521 14.60 24.12 21.61
CA ARG A 521 14.51 25.16 20.57
C ARG A 521 14.69 24.56 19.18
N ASP A 522 15.69 23.69 19.01
CA ASP A 522 16.00 23.05 17.74
C ASP A 522 14.87 22.08 17.31
N PHE A 523 14.19 21.42 18.24
CA PHE A 523 12.97 20.65 17.93
C PHE A 523 11.92 21.52 17.24
N TRP A 524 11.59 22.68 17.83
CA TRP A 524 10.57 23.59 17.28
C TRP A 524 11.01 24.29 15.99
N GLN A 525 12.30 24.61 15.85
CA GLN A 525 12.80 25.37 14.69
C GLN A 525 13.22 24.49 13.52
N ILE A 526 13.64 23.26 13.76
CA ILE A 526 14.18 22.35 12.75
C ILE A 526 13.24 21.16 12.52
N ALA A 527 12.91 20.42 13.58
CA ALA A 527 12.16 19.17 13.43
C ALA A 527 10.68 19.39 13.08
N VAL A 528 9.97 20.28 13.80
CA VAL A 528 8.54 20.52 13.58
C VAL A 528 8.23 21.00 12.14
N PRO A 529 8.97 21.97 11.55
CA PRO A 529 8.75 22.37 10.16
C PRO A 529 8.93 21.22 9.16
N SER A 530 9.82 20.25 9.46
CA SER A 530 10.08 19.10 8.59
C SER A 530 8.91 18.12 8.51
N PHE A 531 8.01 18.08 9.50
CA PHE A 531 6.84 17.17 9.51
C PHE A 531 5.86 17.41 8.37
N GLY A 532 5.83 18.63 7.84
CA GLY A 532 4.98 19.00 6.71
C GLY A 532 5.50 18.52 5.36
N ALA A 533 6.73 17.99 5.29
CA ALA A 533 7.34 17.55 4.05
C ALA A 533 6.61 16.30 3.50
N VAL A 534 6.16 16.40 2.24
CA VAL A 534 5.46 15.33 1.55
C VAL A 534 6.32 14.85 0.39
N ASN A 535 6.43 13.54 0.22
CA ASN A 535 6.90 12.94 -1.02
C ASN A 535 5.81 12.02 -1.58
N ILE A 536 5.90 11.71 -2.88
CA ILE A 536 4.94 10.86 -3.59
C ILE A 536 5.05 9.36 -3.24
N SER A 537 5.94 9.00 -2.31
CA SER A 537 6.24 7.62 -1.98
C SER A 537 4.98 6.83 -1.63
N LEU A 538 4.82 5.65 -2.24
CA LEU A 538 3.76 4.69 -1.95
C LEU A 538 3.73 4.21 -0.49
N ALA A 539 4.72 4.56 0.35
CA ALA A 539 4.59 4.35 1.80
C ALA A 539 3.62 5.36 2.45
N ASN A 540 3.47 6.56 1.90
CA ASN A 540 2.51 7.54 2.39
C ASN A 540 1.13 7.27 1.76
N GLN A 541 0.15 6.99 2.63
CA GLN A 541 -1.20 6.54 2.30
C GLN A 541 -2.26 7.57 2.74
N SER A 542 -1.88 8.83 2.93
CA SER A 542 -2.82 9.91 3.23
C SER A 542 -3.81 10.14 2.09
N MET A 543 -4.98 10.68 2.41
CA MET A 543 -5.95 11.11 1.40
C MET A 543 -5.35 12.18 0.49
N TYR A 544 -4.60 13.12 1.07
CA TYR A 544 -3.88 14.17 0.34
C TYR A 544 -3.04 13.58 -0.80
N LEU A 545 -2.27 12.53 -0.52
CA LEU A 545 -1.38 11.95 -1.50
C LEU A 545 -2.07 11.02 -2.49
N LEU A 546 -3.13 10.33 -2.07
CA LEU A 546 -4.00 9.59 -3.00
C LEU A 546 -4.56 10.53 -4.07
N VAL A 547 -5.10 11.68 -3.64
CA VAL A 547 -5.62 12.71 -4.55
C VAL A 547 -4.50 13.26 -5.45
N ARG A 548 -3.34 13.58 -4.89
CA ARG A 548 -2.21 14.04 -5.72
C ARG A 548 -1.81 13.00 -6.76
N ARG A 549 -1.73 11.71 -6.43
CA ARG A 549 -1.40 10.67 -7.44
C ARG A 549 -2.45 10.55 -8.55
N ILE A 550 -3.71 10.90 -8.28
CA ILE A 550 -4.79 10.90 -9.28
C ILE A 550 -4.68 12.12 -10.20
N ILE A 551 -4.32 13.29 -9.66
CA ILE A 551 -4.33 14.57 -10.38
C ILE A 551 -2.97 14.86 -11.06
N ASP A 552 -1.87 14.54 -10.38
CA ASP A 552 -0.49 14.88 -10.70
C ASP A 552 0.14 13.74 -11.54
N LEU A 553 -0.22 13.67 -12.83
CA LEU A 553 0.41 12.79 -13.83
C LEU A 553 1.78 13.39 -14.24
N PRO A 554 2.81 12.58 -14.60
CA PRO A 554 4.10 12.63 -13.94
C PRO A 554 5.16 13.35 -14.78
N TRP A 555 5.39 14.65 -14.64
CA TRP A 555 6.57 15.29 -15.27
C TRP A 555 7.27 16.38 -14.46
N GLY A 556 7.02 16.49 -13.16
CA GLY A 556 7.82 17.41 -12.35
C GLY A 556 7.75 17.11 -10.87
N LEU A 557 8.91 16.83 -10.28
CA LEU A 557 9.19 16.98 -8.85
C LEU A 557 8.97 18.42 -8.32
N SER A 558 8.18 19.25 -9.02
CA SER A 558 7.75 20.54 -8.53
C SER A 558 6.79 20.33 -7.37
N LEU A 559 7.37 20.34 -6.17
CA LEU A 559 6.67 20.45 -4.90
C LEU A 559 6.05 21.86 -4.73
N ASP A 560 6.25 22.75 -5.70
CA ASP A 560 5.93 24.17 -5.61
C ASP A 560 4.57 24.50 -6.24
N GLY A 561 3.57 24.61 -5.35
CA GLY A 561 2.57 25.68 -5.39
C GLY A 561 1.42 25.64 -6.43
N GLY A 562 1.33 24.64 -7.31
CA GLY A 562 0.30 24.55 -8.35
C GLY A 562 -1.17 24.41 -7.89
N THR A 563 -2.09 24.42 -8.86
CA THR A 563 -3.54 24.23 -8.69
C THR A 563 -3.86 22.89 -8.01
N GLU A 564 -3.06 21.87 -8.27
CA GLU A 564 -3.17 20.50 -7.76
C GLU A 564 -2.99 20.48 -6.24
N ARG A 565 -2.02 21.25 -5.72
CA ARG A 565 -1.82 21.42 -4.28
C ARG A 565 -3.05 22.05 -3.64
N ARG A 566 -3.65 23.07 -4.28
CA ARG A 566 -4.87 23.72 -3.79
C ARG A 566 -6.06 22.77 -3.77
N ILE A 567 -6.22 21.91 -4.78
CA ILE A 567 -7.27 20.90 -4.81
C ILE A 567 -7.09 19.88 -3.68
N ALA A 568 -5.87 19.35 -3.50
CA ALA A 568 -5.58 18.39 -2.44
C ALA A 568 -5.76 19.02 -1.03
N ASP A 569 -5.38 20.28 -0.85
CA ASP A 569 -5.62 21.04 0.37
C ASP A 569 -7.12 21.29 0.60
N ALA A 570 -7.88 21.62 -0.44
CA ALA A 570 -9.33 21.80 -0.35
C ALA A 570 -10.06 20.51 0.03
N ILE A 571 -9.67 19.36 -0.54
CA ILE A 571 -10.23 18.05 -0.17
C ILE A 571 -9.87 17.70 1.27
N THR A 572 -8.63 17.96 1.69
CA THR A 572 -8.19 17.74 3.08
C THR A 572 -9.00 18.62 4.05
N LEU A 573 -9.22 19.89 3.70
CA LEU A 573 -10.05 20.82 4.47
C LEU A 573 -11.52 20.36 4.51
N ALA A 574 -12.08 19.89 3.40
CA ALA A 574 -13.43 19.36 3.35
C ALA A 574 -13.59 18.12 4.25
N ALA A 575 -12.59 17.22 4.26
CA ALA A 575 -12.56 16.07 5.16
C ALA A 575 -12.49 16.49 6.63
N LEU A 576 -11.68 17.49 6.97
CA LEU A 576 -11.62 18.10 8.31
C LEU A 576 -12.96 18.70 8.74
N LEU A 577 -13.60 19.49 7.86
CA LEU A 577 -14.89 20.12 8.12
C LEU A 577 -15.99 19.08 8.32
N ALA A 578 -16.02 18.04 7.48
CA ALA A 578 -16.92 16.91 7.68
C ALA A 578 -16.68 16.32 9.08
N LEU A 579 -15.45 15.95 9.40
CA LEU A 579 -15.12 15.35 10.69
C LEU A 579 -15.54 16.23 11.87
N ALA A 580 -15.34 17.54 11.78
CA ALA A 580 -15.82 18.50 12.77
C ALA A 580 -17.35 18.47 12.91
N VAL A 581 -18.11 18.44 11.81
CA VAL A 581 -19.58 18.32 11.84
C VAL A 581 -20.01 17.01 12.51
N LEU A 582 -19.35 15.89 12.22
CA LEU A 582 -19.65 14.63 12.89
C LEU A 582 -19.36 14.72 14.39
N PHE A 583 -18.22 15.27 14.80
CA PHE A 583 -17.89 15.42 16.23
C PHE A 583 -18.84 16.38 16.95
N VAL A 584 -19.29 17.46 16.31
CA VAL A 584 -20.32 18.35 16.89
C VAL A 584 -21.63 17.59 17.09
N ARG A 585 -22.04 16.75 16.13
CA ARG A 585 -23.24 15.91 16.26
C ARG A 585 -23.09 14.87 17.36
N LEU A 586 -21.94 14.20 17.43
CA LEU A 586 -21.64 13.23 18.50
C LEU A 586 -21.53 13.92 19.87
N GLY A 587 -21.04 15.15 19.93
CA GLY A 587 -20.96 15.96 21.16
C GLY A 587 -22.31 16.41 21.72
N ARG A 588 -23.41 16.23 20.94
CA ARG A 588 -24.79 16.40 21.45
C ARG A 588 -25.28 15.15 22.18
N LEU A 589 -24.61 14.01 22.04
CA LEU A 589 -24.95 12.80 22.79
C LEU A 589 -24.60 12.98 24.26
N THR A 590 -25.35 12.32 25.13
CA THR A 590 -25.02 12.29 26.56
C THR A 590 -23.65 11.63 26.78
N VAL A 591 -22.91 12.11 27.78
CA VAL A 591 -21.61 11.53 28.18
C VAL A 591 -21.73 10.03 28.41
N ALA A 592 -22.79 9.57 29.07
CA ALA A 592 -23.05 8.15 29.29
C ALA A 592 -23.12 7.34 27.98
N ARG A 593 -23.77 7.88 26.93
CA ARG A 593 -23.85 7.22 25.62
C ARG A 593 -22.51 7.19 24.90
N LEU A 594 -21.75 8.29 24.94
CA LEU A 594 -20.40 8.34 24.37
C LEU A 594 -19.46 7.32 25.03
N LEU A 595 -19.55 7.15 26.35
CA LEU A 595 -18.76 6.16 27.09
C LEU A 595 -19.18 4.70 26.80
N ARG A 596 -20.46 4.47 26.49
CA ARG A 596 -20.93 3.15 26.00
C ARG A 596 -20.37 2.83 24.62
N GLU A 597 -20.29 3.82 23.74
CA GLU A 597 -19.82 3.68 22.35
C GLU A 597 -18.33 4.05 22.20
N ARG A 598 -17.55 3.92 23.27
CA ARG A 598 -16.14 4.35 23.34
C ARG A 598 -15.24 3.75 22.24
N TRP A 599 -15.48 2.49 21.86
CA TRP A 599 -14.73 1.86 20.77
C TRP A 599 -15.02 2.53 19.43
N LEU A 600 -16.28 2.90 19.15
CA LEU A 600 -16.65 3.62 17.95
C LEU A 600 -15.96 4.99 17.87
N ILE A 601 -15.94 5.74 18.97
CA ILE A 601 -15.27 7.05 19.02
C ILE A 601 -13.76 6.90 18.83
N SER A 602 -13.14 5.93 19.51
CA SER A 602 -11.71 5.63 19.37
C SER A 602 -11.35 5.26 17.94
N SER A 603 -12.19 4.45 17.30
CA SER A 603 -12.01 4.01 15.92
C SER A 603 -12.17 5.14 14.91
N LEU A 604 -13.14 6.03 15.11
CA LEU A 604 -13.28 7.25 14.31
C LEU A 604 -12.06 8.15 14.43
N LEU A 605 -11.56 8.37 15.65
CA LEU A 605 -10.35 9.16 15.89
C LEU A 605 -9.13 8.53 15.24
N ALA A 606 -8.91 7.22 15.43
CA ALA A 606 -7.80 6.48 14.81
C ALA A 606 -7.83 6.57 13.28
N CYS A 607 -9.00 6.40 12.65
CA CYS A 607 -9.15 6.55 11.21
C CYS A 607 -8.88 7.99 10.76
N SER A 608 -9.37 8.97 11.52
CA SER A 608 -9.24 10.39 11.19
C SER A 608 -7.80 10.88 11.24
N VAL A 609 -7.05 10.51 12.29
CA VAL A 609 -5.65 10.91 12.44
C VAL A 609 -4.73 10.28 11.40
N LEU A 610 -5.19 9.26 10.66
CA LEU A 610 -4.46 8.65 9.56
C LEU A 610 -4.94 9.14 8.19
N LEU A 611 -6.24 9.43 8.05
CA LEU A 611 -6.80 9.85 6.77
C LEU A 611 -6.49 11.32 6.44
N VAL A 612 -6.56 12.17 7.47
CA VAL A 612 -6.57 13.63 7.32
C VAL A 612 -5.18 14.26 7.15
N PRO A 613 -4.15 13.89 7.93
CA PRO A 613 -2.84 14.55 7.77
C PRO A 613 -2.27 14.36 6.37
N ARG A 614 -1.46 15.32 5.91
CA ARG A 614 -0.77 15.23 4.62
C ARG A 614 0.17 14.03 4.52
N VAL A 615 0.67 13.57 5.66
CA VAL A 615 1.58 12.43 5.77
C VAL A 615 0.95 11.38 6.68
N SER A 616 0.64 10.23 6.09
CA SER A 616 0.29 9.02 6.81
C SER A 616 1.15 7.88 6.28
N TRP A 617 2.36 7.75 6.83
CA TRP A 617 3.18 6.59 6.53
C TRP A 617 2.45 5.32 6.90
N ASP A 618 2.73 4.27 6.16
CA ASP A 618 1.98 3.05 6.27
C ASP A 618 2.19 2.29 7.58
N HIS A 619 3.34 2.40 8.21
CA HIS A 619 3.54 1.87 9.55
C HIS A 619 2.66 2.56 10.61
N TYR A 620 2.27 3.85 10.40
CA TYR A 620 1.31 4.54 11.28
C TYR A 620 -0.06 3.83 11.31
N GLN A 621 -0.39 3.10 10.24
CA GLN A 621 -1.63 2.34 10.13
C GLN A 621 -1.70 1.16 11.10
N THR A 622 -0.63 0.86 11.86
CA THR A 622 -0.68 -0.03 13.03
C THR A 622 -1.85 0.31 13.97
N LEU A 623 -2.17 1.60 14.12
CA LEU A 623 -3.32 2.05 14.92
C LEU A 623 -4.67 1.55 14.40
N LEU A 624 -4.77 1.14 13.12
CA LEU A 624 -5.99 0.59 12.53
C LEU A 624 -6.35 -0.80 13.07
N LEU A 625 -5.46 -1.44 13.83
CA LEU A 625 -5.81 -2.66 14.56
C LEU A 625 -7.01 -2.46 15.50
N VAL A 626 -7.15 -1.27 16.10
CA VAL A 626 -8.31 -0.92 16.94
C VAL A 626 -9.61 -0.89 16.13
N PRO A 627 -9.77 -0.03 15.08
CA PRO A 627 -10.97 0.00 14.26
C PRO A 627 -11.26 -1.30 13.52
N LEU A 628 -10.27 -2.08 13.11
CA LEU A 628 -10.50 -3.36 12.45
C LEU A 628 -11.06 -4.39 13.44
N LEU A 629 -10.41 -4.59 14.58
CA LEU A 629 -10.88 -5.57 15.58
C LEU A 629 -12.23 -5.17 16.18
N ALA A 630 -12.39 -3.90 16.58
CA ALA A 630 -13.67 -3.40 17.10
C ALA A 630 -14.79 -3.49 16.05
N GLY A 631 -14.48 -3.22 14.78
CA GLY A 631 -15.42 -3.32 13.68
C GLY A 631 -15.89 -4.75 13.46
N VAL A 632 -14.95 -5.71 13.40
CA VAL A 632 -15.29 -7.12 13.16
C VAL A 632 -16.13 -7.67 14.31
N LEU A 633 -15.74 -7.39 15.56
CA LEU A 633 -16.52 -7.81 16.73
C LEU A 633 -17.93 -7.22 16.75
N ARG A 634 -18.11 -6.02 16.19
CA ARG A 634 -19.43 -5.38 16.07
C ARG A 634 -20.30 -6.04 15.00
N ILE A 635 -19.76 -6.37 13.83
CA ILE A 635 -20.54 -7.02 12.75
C ILE A 635 -20.86 -8.48 13.05
N VAL A 636 -20.04 -9.18 13.83
CA VAL A 636 -20.29 -10.58 14.21
C VAL A 636 -21.58 -10.74 15.03
N ARG A 637 -21.96 -9.70 15.78
CA ARG A 637 -23.19 -9.67 16.58
C ARG A 637 -24.44 -9.26 15.80
N ARG A 638 -24.35 -9.06 14.50
CA ARG A 638 -25.43 -8.53 13.65
C ARG A 638 -25.60 -9.40 12.39
N PRO A 639 -26.79 -9.39 11.77
CA PRO A 639 -26.97 -9.99 10.44
C PRO A 639 -26.03 -9.32 9.43
N VAL A 640 -25.47 -10.09 8.50
CA VAL A 640 -24.61 -9.55 7.44
C VAL A 640 -25.44 -8.59 6.58
N ASP A 641 -24.95 -7.36 6.47
CA ASP A 641 -25.56 -6.30 5.69
C ASP A 641 -24.58 -5.73 4.65
N GLY A 642 -25.02 -4.74 3.89
CA GLY A 642 -24.15 -4.07 2.91
C GLY A 642 -22.98 -3.30 3.54
N SER A 643 -23.04 -2.94 4.83
CA SER A 643 -21.91 -2.27 5.52
C SER A 643 -20.80 -3.24 5.88
N SER A 644 -21.15 -4.49 6.23
CA SER A 644 -20.21 -5.55 6.58
C SER A 644 -19.20 -5.77 5.43
N LEU A 645 -19.69 -5.63 4.19
CA LEU A 645 -18.90 -5.65 2.97
C LEU A 645 -17.80 -4.58 2.93
N TRP A 646 -18.08 -3.36 3.39
CA TRP A 646 -17.13 -2.25 3.39
C TRP A 646 -16.00 -2.50 4.38
N LEU A 647 -16.34 -3.01 5.56
CA LEU A 647 -15.37 -3.38 6.57
C LEU A 647 -14.49 -4.55 6.11
N LEU A 648 -15.06 -5.59 5.51
CA LEU A 648 -14.28 -6.73 4.99
C LEU A 648 -13.38 -6.33 3.81
N ALA A 649 -13.87 -5.48 2.91
CA ALA A 649 -13.07 -4.94 1.83
C ALA A 649 -11.92 -4.07 2.36
N SER A 650 -12.21 -3.22 3.35
CA SER A 650 -11.17 -2.45 4.05
C SER A 650 -10.14 -3.36 4.71
N LEU A 651 -10.59 -4.40 5.41
CA LEU A 651 -9.71 -5.38 6.04
C LEU A 651 -8.75 -6.01 5.03
N ALA A 652 -9.28 -6.45 3.87
CA ALA A 652 -8.47 -7.01 2.80
C ALA A 652 -7.43 -6.01 2.28
N LEU A 653 -7.84 -4.77 2.07
CA LEU A 653 -7.00 -3.73 1.47
C LEU A 653 -5.95 -3.15 2.42
N VAL A 654 -6.24 -3.05 3.72
CA VAL A 654 -5.34 -2.42 4.71
C VAL A 654 -4.34 -3.42 5.29
N SER A 655 -4.72 -4.70 5.41
CA SER A 655 -3.89 -5.71 6.07
C SER A 655 -2.60 -6.04 5.31
N PHE A 656 -2.61 -5.97 3.98
CA PHE A 656 -1.45 -6.31 3.15
C PHE A 656 -0.56 -5.11 2.80
N GLY A 657 0.72 -5.38 2.51
CA GLY A 657 1.79 -4.37 2.43
C GLY A 657 1.79 -3.44 1.21
N ALA A 658 2.28 -2.23 1.44
CA ALA A 658 2.79 -1.30 0.43
C ALA A 658 3.67 -1.99 -0.61
N TYR A 659 3.32 -1.81 -1.87
CA TYR A 659 4.09 -2.11 -3.07
C TYR A 659 5.56 -1.64 -2.99
N LYS A 660 5.94 -0.75 -2.07
CA LYS A 660 7.34 -0.38 -1.79
C LYS A 660 8.24 -1.59 -1.39
N ASN A 661 7.65 -2.69 -0.91
CA ASN A 661 8.35 -3.98 -0.72
C ASN A 661 8.66 -4.72 -2.05
N LEU A 662 8.27 -4.17 -3.21
CA LEU A 662 8.50 -4.75 -4.54
C LEU A 662 9.68 -4.19 -5.32
N ILE A 663 10.54 -3.37 -4.71
CA ILE A 663 11.72 -2.81 -5.40
C ILE A 663 11.28 -2.11 -6.70
N VAL A 664 10.47 -1.07 -6.54
CA VAL A 664 10.01 -0.28 -7.69
C VAL A 664 10.56 1.11 -7.60
N GLY A 665 11.82 1.20 -8.01
CA GLY A 665 12.36 2.41 -8.60
C GLY A 665 11.94 2.58 -10.07
N THR A 666 10.96 1.81 -10.58
CA THR A 666 10.71 1.67 -12.03
C THR A 666 9.32 2.04 -12.54
N MET A 667 8.35 2.37 -11.68
CA MET A 667 6.99 2.67 -12.17
C MET A 667 6.72 4.17 -12.20
N GLU A 668 6.78 4.68 -13.43
CA GLU A 668 6.44 6.04 -13.82
C GLU A 668 4.96 6.18 -14.22
N ASP A 669 4.20 5.07 -14.31
CA ASP A 669 2.76 5.10 -14.65
C ASP A 669 1.90 5.52 -13.43
N PRO A 670 1.23 6.69 -13.47
CA PRO A 670 0.44 7.18 -12.34
C PRO A 670 -0.79 6.34 -12.02
N LEU A 671 -1.36 5.63 -12.99
CA LEU A 671 -2.47 4.72 -12.72
C LEU A 671 -2.01 3.53 -11.90
N VAL A 672 -0.80 3.03 -12.14
CA VAL A 672 -0.21 2.00 -11.30
C VAL A 672 0.13 2.55 -9.92
N LEU A 673 0.58 3.81 -9.80
CA LEU A 673 0.77 4.46 -8.50
C LEU A 673 -0.55 4.60 -7.72
N VAL A 674 -1.66 4.93 -8.40
CA VAL A 674 -3.00 4.99 -7.81
C VAL A 674 -3.48 3.60 -7.40
N ALA A 675 -3.33 2.59 -8.27
CA ALA A 675 -3.68 1.20 -7.94
C ALA A 675 -2.82 0.66 -6.79
N ALA A 676 -1.53 1.01 -6.74
CA ALA A 676 -0.61 0.67 -5.67
C ALA A 676 -0.90 1.45 -4.37
N SER A 677 -1.77 2.47 -4.42
CA SER A 677 -2.33 3.19 -3.27
C SER A 677 -3.60 2.53 -2.70
N TYR A 678 -3.82 1.25 -3.00
CA TYR A 678 -5.00 0.50 -2.55
C TYR A 678 -5.23 0.54 -1.03
N ARG A 679 -4.18 0.68 -0.20
CA ARG A 679 -4.32 0.86 1.25
C ARG A 679 -5.01 2.17 1.62
N ALA A 680 -4.74 3.25 0.90
CA ALA A 680 -5.47 4.51 1.09
C ALA A 680 -6.96 4.31 0.79
N ALA A 681 -7.31 3.56 -0.27
CA ALA A 681 -8.70 3.18 -0.53
C ALA A 681 -9.30 2.32 0.60
N GLY A 682 -8.53 1.36 1.15
CA GLY A 682 -8.92 0.57 2.31
C GLY A 682 -9.17 1.42 3.56
N LEU A 683 -8.34 2.42 3.83
CA LEU A 683 -8.50 3.38 4.92
C LEU A 683 -9.74 4.27 4.72
N VAL A 684 -10.00 4.71 3.49
CA VAL A 684 -11.21 5.47 3.14
C VAL A 684 -12.46 4.63 3.40
N LEU A 685 -12.48 3.36 2.99
CA LEU A 685 -13.59 2.44 3.24
C LEU A 685 -13.81 2.21 4.74
N LEU A 686 -12.74 2.04 5.52
CA LEU A 686 -12.82 1.89 6.98
C LEU A 686 -13.44 3.13 7.63
N SER A 687 -12.95 4.29 7.22
CA SER A 687 -13.38 5.58 7.73
C SER A 687 -14.86 5.83 7.39
N ALA A 688 -15.27 5.53 6.16
CA ALA A 688 -16.66 5.64 5.73
C ALA A 688 -17.59 4.67 6.48
N TRP A 689 -17.12 3.46 6.79
CA TRP A 689 -17.87 2.50 7.59
C TRP A 689 -18.10 3.02 9.02
N TRP A 690 -17.04 3.46 9.70
CA TRP A 690 -17.15 4.03 11.05
C TRP A 690 -17.96 5.33 11.08
N TRP A 691 -17.84 6.16 10.04
CA TRP A 691 -18.65 7.36 9.89
C TRP A 691 -20.14 7.03 9.83
N ARG A 692 -20.51 6.03 9.02
CA ARG A 692 -21.89 5.57 8.91
C ARG A 692 -22.41 5.08 10.26
N GLU A 693 -21.64 4.27 10.98
CA GLU A 693 -22.02 3.80 12.32
C GLU A 693 -22.22 4.98 13.30
N GLY A 694 -21.31 5.96 13.28
CA GLY A 694 -21.42 7.18 14.10
C GLY A 694 -22.65 8.03 13.73
N TRP A 695 -22.97 8.13 12.44
CA TRP A 695 -24.15 8.86 11.97
C TRP A 695 -25.45 8.20 12.39
N GLN A 696 -25.54 6.86 12.28
CA GLN A 696 -26.70 6.09 12.74
C GLN A 696 -26.89 6.22 14.25
N LEU A 697 -25.79 6.20 15.01
CA LEU A 697 -25.81 6.44 16.46
C LEU A 697 -26.35 7.84 16.80
N ALA A 698 -25.94 8.87 16.07
CA ALA A 698 -26.42 10.24 16.26
C ALA A 698 -27.90 10.40 15.89
N GLY A 699 -28.35 9.75 14.80
CA GLY A 699 -29.75 9.81 14.35
C GLY A 699 -30.72 9.12 15.29
N SER A 700 -30.36 7.96 15.84
CA SER A 700 -31.20 7.22 16.80
C SER A 700 -31.41 8.00 18.11
N ALA A 701 -30.39 8.72 18.59
CA ALA A 701 -30.51 9.56 19.79
C ALA A 701 -31.55 10.68 19.63
N ALA A 702 -31.58 11.34 18.47
CA ALA A 702 -32.52 12.42 18.20
C ALA A 702 -33.99 11.96 18.20
N HIS A 703 -34.25 10.68 17.91
CA HIS A 703 -35.59 10.10 17.98
C HIS A 703 -36.01 9.73 19.40
N GLU A 704 -35.09 9.17 20.20
CA GLU A 704 -35.35 8.82 21.61
C GLU A 704 -35.70 10.06 22.44
N ASP A 705 -34.96 11.16 22.27
CA ASP A 705 -35.21 12.40 23.02
C ASP A 705 -36.60 12.98 22.69
N ARG A 706 -37.01 12.99 21.41
CA ARG A 706 -38.34 13.47 21.00
C ARG A 706 -39.48 12.62 21.57
N GLY A 707 -39.28 11.30 21.64
CA GLY A 707 -40.26 10.40 22.25
C GLY A 707 -40.44 10.65 23.75
N SER A 708 -39.34 10.92 24.47
CA SER A 708 -39.39 11.23 25.90
C SER A 708 -40.07 12.56 26.21
N VAL A 709 -39.82 13.61 25.39
CA VAL A 709 -40.45 14.92 25.56
C VAL A 709 -41.94 14.89 25.22
N ALA A 710 -42.34 14.19 24.15
CA ALA A 710 -43.75 14.02 23.82
C ALA A 710 -44.53 13.23 24.89
N ALA A 711 -43.91 12.20 25.48
CA ALA A 711 -44.49 11.44 26.57
C ALA A 711 -44.60 12.24 27.89
N TYR A 712 -43.72 13.23 28.10
CA TYR A 712 -43.77 14.11 29.27
C TYR A 712 -44.76 15.27 29.11
N GLY A 713 -45.00 15.74 27.87
CA GLY A 713 -46.02 16.75 27.59
C GLY A 713 -47.46 16.22 27.54
N ALA A 714 -47.64 14.90 27.48
CA ALA A 714 -48.94 14.23 27.50
C ALA A 714 -49.34 13.70 28.89
N ARG A 715 -48.48 13.89 29.90
CA ARG A 715 -48.77 13.66 31.32
C ARG A 715 -48.87 15.00 32.01
#